data_AF-R7LBQ9-F1
#
_entry.id   AF-R7LBQ9-F1
#
_cell.length_a   1.000
_cell.length_b   1.000
_cell.length_c   1.000
_cell.angle_alpha   90.00
_cell.angle_beta   90.00
_cell.angle_gamma   90.00
#
_symmetry.space_group_name_H-M   'P 1'
#
loop_
_entity.id
_entity.type
_entity.pdbx_description
1 polymer ?
#
loop_
_entity_poly.entity_id
_entity_poly.type
_entity_poly.pdbx_seq_one_letter_code
_entity_poly.pdbx_strand_id
1 'polypeptide(L)'
;MKKITAAALILFICTALSAEIETIQSGFPEPFNPNGSAEISKDSSKLLVKTSHSGWNTAYSTKPGIFKPQTDYVIYFDAKRLDDSEKSFLHCLVRKSGSIHPDNDLLQKNIYPAKNKKTYILKFSTPAICDSYAFQIHTLTPSSFEIDNFRICVGSADKFIPLGSDVESGAATPPVPTGAKEFEVLLPEDPDRLVVNAADFGASEDCPDLPEALNAAIAHCKKVNASKLVLNKGRYKITSSRTIHFIGLQNFVFDASGSTFIYNKRSGGNVRISDCQRVEIKNLNIDWDWENDPLASLGKVVGEDKGAPECSFDVEFFTYDNHPLYGKPIRFAMLTPYDHKKKRLGFEGCCGLISVDQTTPKEKYCKTEWLTPNTVRIYDNKGGMRAKMKKGDYFRIQHYYYDMTCFYVRDNTHLTLRNINIFSCAGHAVLCDGKQSYWQMVNFNIATKKPVEKRPITTTADHIHFARSQGFFKMIGCEISRGADDCVNFHDGSAVVKKIGPRKLRSIQRRNIDMFAEGNTVELLQFDYERTGIKIKSSSVKKLEDGNWEIETESDLPEQTGDCFVAFSPQYDTRNIILRDCYFHDSSSNGLLLLARDITIEDCILRNNLLCAIKFLTGYTYKSWCEGYGVDNVVIRNCLLDRPNPTNKSNNGKVADIFAAMYMRVDPSEEQSMRAPIRNVLIENNRFVGTKGLIAYIASADNFIMRGNTFEIKSKPLPDLKYRGGFFVTHSSNVDISGNKYITDLPLEGAGVYYTPETVSNLTFSNNSVEREAKE
;
A
#
# COMPACT_ATOMS: atom_id res chain seq x y z
N MET A 1 -9.49 -32.42 -49.55
CA MET A 1 -9.69 -31.19 -50.35
C MET A 1 -10.53 -30.24 -49.52
N LYS A 2 -10.14 -29.03 -49.10
CA LYS A 2 -8.98 -28.16 -49.36
C LYS A 2 -8.43 -27.66 -48.02
N LYS A 3 -7.10 -27.55 -47.93
CA LYS A 3 -6.37 -26.80 -46.91
C LYS A 3 -6.85 -25.34 -46.94
N ILE A 4 -7.33 -24.82 -45.83
CA ILE A 4 -7.40 -23.37 -45.59
C ILE A 4 -6.33 -23.07 -44.55
N THR A 5 -5.37 -22.26 -44.97
CA THR A 5 -4.13 -21.93 -44.27
C THR A 5 -4.39 -21.03 -43.06
N ALA A 6 -3.57 -21.21 -42.02
CA ALA A 6 -3.53 -20.47 -40.76
C ALA A 6 -3.25 -18.96 -40.87
N ALA A 7 -3.33 -18.38 -42.07
CA ALA A 7 -3.15 -16.96 -42.35
C ALA A 7 -4.47 -16.19 -42.51
N ALA A 8 -5.63 -16.87 -42.57
CA ALA A 8 -6.94 -16.23 -42.79
C ALA A 8 -7.76 -16.00 -41.51
N LEU A 9 -7.33 -16.52 -40.35
CA LEU A 9 -8.04 -16.34 -39.07
C LEU A 9 -7.59 -15.09 -38.27
N ILE A 10 -6.65 -14.31 -38.81
CA ILE A 10 -6.09 -13.09 -38.18
C ILE A 10 -6.83 -11.82 -38.63
N LEU A 11 -7.77 -11.90 -39.59
CA LEU A 11 -8.34 -10.70 -40.24
C LEU A 11 -9.83 -10.41 -39.94
N PHE A 12 -10.47 -11.06 -38.96
CA PHE A 12 -11.91 -10.87 -38.70
C PHE A 12 -12.29 -10.60 -37.22
N ILE A 13 -11.37 -10.05 -36.42
CA ILE A 13 -11.66 -9.51 -35.07
C ILE A 13 -11.06 -8.09 -34.92
N CYS A 14 -11.27 -7.19 -35.89
CA CYS A 14 -10.92 -5.76 -35.73
C CYS A 14 -11.51 -4.89 -36.87
N THR A 15 -12.83 -4.76 -36.95
CA THR A 15 -13.44 -3.64 -37.68
C THR A 15 -14.59 -3.06 -36.86
N ALA A 16 -14.24 -2.51 -35.71
CA ALA A 16 -15.02 -1.48 -35.03
C ALA A 16 -14.03 -0.33 -34.77
N LEU A 17 -14.07 0.66 -35.68
CA LEU A 17 -13.45 1.99 -35.59
C LEU A 17 -12.09 2.04 -34.87
N SER A 18 -11.00 1.71 -35.57
CA SER A 18 -9.71 2.32 -35.22
C SER A 18 -9.84 3.80 -35.59
N ALA A 19 -10.12 4.65 -34.61
CA ALA A 19 -9.76 6.05 -34.76
C ALA A 19 -8.25 6.06 -35.05
N GLU A 20 -7.86 6.48 -36.25
CA GLU A 20 -6.46 6.74 -36.55
C GLU A 20 -5.96 7.72 -35.49
N ILE A 21 -4.97 7.30 -34.70
CA ILE A 21 -4.40 8.18 -33.68
C ILE A 21 -3.66 9.30 -34.42
N GLU A 22 -4.26 10.49 -34.48
CA GLU A 22 -3.70 11.67 -35.17
C GLU A 22 -2.26 11.88 -34.69
N THR A 23 -1.29 11.65 -35.57
CA THR A 23 0.12 11.81 -35.24
C THR A 23 0.54 13.25 -35.55
N ILE A 24 0.80 14.03 -34.51
CA ILE A 24 1.18 15.45 -34.63
C ILE A 24 2.69 15.66 -34.82
N GLN A 25 3.50 14.66 -34.52
CA GLN A 25 4.91 14.64 -34.87
C GLN A 25 5.40 13.21 -35.09
N SER A 26 6.23 13.01 -36.13
CA SER A 26 7.01 11.78 -36.33
C SER A 26 8.48 12.15 -36.55
N GLY A 27 9.39 11.35 -36.00
CA GLY A 27 10.82 11.59 -36.04
C GLY A 27 11.24 12.90 -35.35
N PHE A 28 12.42 13.37 -35.75
CA PHE A 28 13.11 14.52 -35.19
C PHE A 28 13.26 15.61 -36.27
N PRO A 29 12.19 16.39 -36.56
CA PRO A 29 12.09 17.21 -37.77
C PRO A 29 12.97 18.47 -37.77
N GLU A 30 13.46 18.94 -36.62
CA GLU A 30 14.35 20.10 -36.54
C GLU A 30 15.68 19.69 -35.89
N PRO A 31 16.84 20.15 -36.43
CA PRO A 31 18.12 19.95 -35.77
C PRO A 31 18.13 20.71 -34.43
N PHE A 32 17.93 19.96 -33.35
CA PHE A 32 18.00 20.47 -31.98
C PHE A 32 19.28 19.92 -31.33
N ASN A 33 20.30 20.75 -31.20
CA ASN A 33 21.54 20.36 -30.53
C ASN A 33 22.15 21.54 -29.77
N PRO A 34 21.58 21.93 -28.61
CA PRO A 34 22.04 23.13 -27.90
C PRO A 34 23.49 23.04 -27.43
N ASN A 35 24.04 21.83 -27.19
CA ASN A 35 25.35 21.65 -26.54
C ASN A 35 26.25 20.53 -27.14
N GLY A 36 25.97 20.01 -28.35
CA GLY A 36 26.72 18.87 -28.91
C GLY A 36 26.35 17.50 -28.31
N SER A 37 25.28 17.43 -27.51
CA SER A 37 24.86 16.28 -26.70
C SER A 37 24.12 15.20 -27.50
N ALA A 38 23.67 15.50 -28.71
CA ALA A 38 23.01 14.54 -29.59
C ALA A 38 23.15 14.90 -31.08
N GLU A 39 23.00 13.89 -31.95
CA GLU A 39 22.98 14.03 -33.40
C GLU A 39 21.69 13.41 -33.96
N ILE A 40 21.03 14.11 -34.88
CA ILE A 40 19.84 13.62 -35.58
C ILE A 40 20.29 13.07 -36.94
N SER A 41 19.79 11.88 -37.31
CA SER A 41 20.08 11.27 -38.61
C SER A 41 19.55 12.12 -39.78
N LYS A 42 20.16 12.00 -40.96
CA LYS A 42 19.80 12.82 -42.14
C LYS A 42 18.34 12.69 -42.58
N ASP A 43 17.71 11.56 -42.32
CA ASP A 43 16.31 11.27 -42.59
C ASP A 43 15.38 11.62 -41.42
N SER A 44 15.91 12.26 -40.37
CA SER A 44 15.20 12.61 -39.13
C SER A 44 14.58 11.42 -38.38
N SER A 45 14.93 10.18 -38.72
CA SER A 45 14.31 8.99 -38.12
C SER A 45 14.95 8.56 -36.80
N LYS A 46 16.19 8.99 -36.54
CA LYS A 46 16.98 8.60 -35.37
C LYS A 46 17.61 9.80 -34.65
N LEU A 47 17.74 9.66 -33.34
CA LEU A 47 18.48 10.54 -32.46
C LEU A 47 19.55 9.71 -31.74
N LEU A 48 20.82 10.06 -31.97
CA LEU A 48 21.97 9.48 -31.29
C LEU A 48 22.41 10.42 -30.17
N VAL A 49 22.17 10.04 -28.92
CA VAL A 49 22.58 10.80 -27.75
C VAL A 49 23.98 10.36 -27.34
N LYS A 50 24.88 11.32 -27.12
CA LYS A 50 26.23 11.07 -26.59
C LYS A 50 26.68 12.25 -25.73
N THR A 51 26.71 12.04 -24.42
CA THR A 51 27.17 13.04 -23.44
C THR A 51 28.46 12.61 -22.77
N SER A 52 29.40 13.54 -22.60
CA SER A 52 30.75 13.27 -22.08
C SER A 52 31.00 13.83 -20.68
N HIS A 53 30.12 14.67 -20.14
CA HIS A 53 30.26 15.25 -18.81
C HIS A 53 28.99 15.08 -17.96
N SER A 54 29.16 15.18 -16.65
CA SER A 54 28.06 15.21 -15.68
C SER A 54 27.36 16.58 -15.67
N GLY A 55 26.10 16.59 -15.25
CA GLY A 55 25.22 17.75 -15.30
C GLY A 55 24.04 17.52 -16.24
N TRP A 56 23.00 18.35 -16.13
CA TRP A 56 21.83 18.25 -16.99
C TRP A 56 22.17 18.70 -18.41
N ASN A 57 21.98 17.80 -19.38
CA ASN A 57 22.22 18.01 -20.80
C ASN A 57 20.92 17.81 -21.58
N THR A 58 20.44 18.83 -22.28
CA THR A 58 19.30 18.67 -23.18
C THR A 58 19.77 17.93 -24.44
N ALA A 59 19.21 16.75 -24.69
CA ALA A 59 19.47 15.96 -25.89
C ALA A 59 18.47 16.26 -27.01
N TYR A 60 17.21 16.55 -26.66
CA TYR A 60 16.16 16.87 -27.63
C TYR A 60 15.05 17.73 -27.02
N SER A 61 14.40 18.57 -27.84
CA SER A 61 13.15 19.26 -27.51
C SER A 61 12.29 19.37 -28.76
N THR A 62 10.99 19.14 -28.61
CA THR A 62 10.01 19.51 -29.64
C THR A 62 9.85 21.03 -29.69
N LYS A 63 9.18 21.51 -30.74
CA LYS A 63 8.77 22.91 -30.84
C LYS A 63 7.88 23.30 -29.64
N PRO A 64 8.14 24.45 -28.97
CA PRO A 64 7.23 24.97 -27.95
C PRO A 64 5.82 25.21 -28.50
N GLY A 65 4.80 24.84 -27.74
CA GLY A 65 3.39 25.03 -28.11
C GLY A 65 2.84 23.99 -29.07
N ILE A 66 3.52 22.85 -29.23
CA ILE A 66 3.08 21.75 -30.11
C ILE A 66 1.77 21.09 -29.63
N PHE A 67 1.41 21.22 -28.35
CA PHE A 67 0.25 20.56 -27.77
C PHE A 67 -1.00 21.45 -27.74
N LYS A 68 -2.17 20.85 -28.04
CA LYS A 68 -3.49 21.45 -27.95
C LYS A 68 -3.97 21.44 -26.47
N PRO A 69 -4.75 22.44 -26.01
CA PRO A 69 -5.32 22.45 -24.66
C PRO A 69 -6.24 21.27 -24.37
N GLN A 70 -6.32 20.87 -23.09
CA GLN A 70 -7.25 19.83 -22.58
C GLN A 70 -7.27 18.53 -23.39
N THR A 71 -6.12 18.13 -23.90
CA THR A 71 -5.95 17.02 -24.84
C THR A 71 -5.00 15.98 -24.24
N ASP A 72 -5.36 14.71 -24.41
CA ASP A 72 -4.50 13.59 -24.05
C ASP A 72 -3.49 13.33 -25.17
N TYR A 73 -2.28 12.93 -24.79
CA TYR A 73 -1.20 12.64 -25.70
C TYR A 73 -0.47 11.36 -25.32
N VAL A 74 0.00 10.67 -26.35
CA VAL A 74 0.90 9.52 -26.22
C VAL A 74 2.16 9.77 -27.03
N ILE A 75 3.31 9.58 -26.39
CA ILE A 75 4.63 9.62 -27.00
C ILE A 75 5.14 8.19 -27.09
N TYR A 76 5.49 7.76 -28.30
CA TYR A 76 6.15 6.49 -28.55
C TYR A 76 7.57 6.76 -29.00
N PHE A 77 8.51 5.92 -28.57
CA PHE A 77 9.82 5.81 -29.18
C PHE A 77 10.48 4.50 -28.79
N ASP A 78 11.34 4.00 -29.65
CA ASP A 78 12.23 2.90 -29.34
C ASP A 78 13.55 3.46 -28.85
N ALA A 79 14.11 2.88 -27.78
CA ALA A 79 15.44 3.25 -27.31
C ALA A 79 16.27 2.04 -26.89
N LYS A 80 17.58 2.13 -27.12
CA LYS A 80 18.59 1.22 -26.58
C LYS A 80 19.77 2.00 -25.99
N ARG A 81 20.33 1.48 -24.90
CA ARG A 81 21.55 2.00 -24.28
C ARG A 81 22.77 1.45 -24.99
N LEU A 82 23.68 2.34 -25.36
CA LEU A 82 24.93 2.01 -26.05
C LEU A 82 26.10 1.91 -25.07
N ASP A 83 26.09 2.69 -23.98
CA ASP A 83 27.11 2.63 -22.93
C ASP A 83 26.93 1.45 -21.96
N ASP A 84 27.94 1.18 -21.13
CA ASP A 84 27.97 0.09 -20.13
C ASP A 84 27.48 0.52 -18.74
N SER A 85 27.13 1.79 -18.55
CA SER A 85 26.68 2.30 -17.26
C SER A 85 25.21 1.97 -17.02
N GLU A 86 24.95 1.10 -16.06
CA GLU A 86 23.58 0.79 -15.60
C GLU A 86 22.88 1.99 -14.95
N LYS A 87 23.62 3.07 -14.63
CA LYS A 87 23.09 4.30 -14.03
C LYS A 87 22.65 5.33 -15.06
N SER A 88 22.96 5.14 -16.35
CA SER A 88 22.59 6.05 -17.42
C SER A 88 21.08 6.01 -17.68
N PHE A 89 20.44 7.17 -17.83
CA PHE A 89 19.01 7.29 -18.12
C PHE A 89 18.70 8.45 -19.07
N LEU A 90 17.55 8.33 -19.75
CA LEU A 90 16.88 9.41 -20.46
C LEU A 90 15.87 10.06 -19.50
N HIS A 91 16.01 11.35 -19.24
CA HIS A 91 15.04 12.13 -18.49
C HIS A 91 14.05 12.78 -19.45
N CYS A 92 12.89 12.16 -19.60
CA CYS A 92 11.84 12.58 -20.51
C CYS A 92 10.83 13.43 -19.75
N LEU A 93 10.53 14.64 -20.24
CA LEU A 93 9.59 15.54 -19.59
C LEU A 93 8.76 16.35 -20.57
N VAL A 94 7.58 16.78 -20.13
CA VAL A 94 6.75 17.77 -20.83
C VAL A 94 6.66 19.00 -19.94
N ARG A 95 7.33 20.08 -20.35
CA ARG A 95 7.47 21.30 -19.56
C ARG A 95 7.35 22.54 -20.44
N LYS A 96 6.91 23.65 -19.83
CA LYS A 96 7.02 24.99 -20.41
C LYS A 96 8.46 25.26 -20.85
N SER A 97 8.63 25.63 -22.11
CA SER A 97 9.93 26.02 -22.67
C SER A 97 10.57 27.12 -21.83
N GLY A 98 11.88 27.00 -21.57
CA GLY A 98 12.65 27.95 -20.76
C GLY A 98 12.49 27.84 -19.24
N SER A 99 11.59 27.00 -18.73
CA SER A 99 11.47 26.78 -17.28
C SER A 99 12.45 25.73 -16.76
N ILE A 100 13.10 26.03 -15.63
CA ILE A 100 13.98 25.08 -14.92
C ILE A 100 13.31 24.40 -13.73
N HIS A 101 12.11 24.86 -13.33
CA HIS A 101 11.43 24.37 -12.12
C HIS A 101 10.44 23.23 -12.46
N PRO A 102 10.46 22.10 -11.74
CA PRO A 102 9.63 20.93 -12.04
C PRO A 102 8.14 21.08 -11.69
N ASP A 103 7.75 22.13 -10.95
CA ASP A 103 6.38 22.31 -10.44
C ASP A 103 5.28 22.38 -11.51
N ASN A 104 5.67 22.56 -12.78
CA ASN A 104 4.74 22.62 -13.91
C ASN A 104 4.90 21.46 -14.89
N ASP A 105 5.65 20.40 -14.55
CA ASP A 105 5.84 19.28 -15.46
C ASP A 105 4.53 18.51 -15.64
N LEU A 106 4.06 18.40 -16.89
CA LEU A 106 2.91 17.56 -17.23
C LEU A 106 3.31 16.08 -17.34
N LEU A 107 4.61 15.84 -17.54
CA LEU A 107 5.26 14.55 -17.58
C LEU A 107 6.68 14.74 -17.08
N GLN A 108 7.16 13.83 -16.24
CA GLN A 108 8.56 13.75 -15.85
C GLN A 108 8.92 12.30 -15.53
N LYS A 109 9.77 11.67 -16.36
CA LYS A 109 10.09 10.25 -16.23
C LYS A 109 11.55 9.97 -16.56
N ASN A 110 12.22 9.27 -15.65
CA ASN A 110 13.51 8.65 -15.95
C ASN A 110 13.26 7.31 -16.62
N ILE A 111 13.84 7.13 -17.80
CA ILE A 111 13.77 5.90 -18.57
C ILE A 111 15.18 5.33 -18.61
N TYR A 112 15.30 4.04 -18.32
CA TYR A 112 16.58 3.34 -18.31
C TYR A 112 16.61 2.35 -19.48
N PRO A 113 16.98 2.78 -20.70
CA PRO A 113 17.02 1.88 -21.84
C PRO A 113 17.88 0.64 -21.59
N ALA A 114 17.37 -0.52 -21.99
CA ALA A 114 18.14 -1.76 -21.99
C ALA A 114 19.19 -1.75 -23.12
N LYS A 115 20.14 -2.69 -23.08
CA LYS A 115 21.10 -2.91 -24.19
C LYS A 115 20.39 -3.32 -25.48
N ASN A 116 19.31 -4.09 -25.35
CA ASN A 116 18.42 -4.42 -26.45
C ASN A 116 17.40 -3.30 -26.63
N LYS A 117 17.05 -3.01 -27.90
CA LYS A 117 16.05 -2.01 -28.25
C LYS A 117 14.68 -2.42 -27.68
N LYS A 118 14.02 -1.47 -27.02
CA LYS A 118 12.66 -1.60 -26.49
C LYS A 118 11.84 -0.37 -26.83
N THR A 119 10.54 -0.56 -26.98
CA THR A 119 9.57 0.52 -27.13
C THR A 119 9.20 1.10 -25.76
N TYR A 120 9.16 2.42 -25.69
CA TYR A 120 8.70 3.19 -24.55
C TYR A 120 7.48 4.00 -24.92
N ILE A 121 6.50 4.03 -24.02
CA ILE A 121 5.23 4.72 -24.19
C ILE A 121 5.06 5.67 -23.00
N LEU A 122 4.96 6.97 -23.29
CA LEU A 122 4.73 8.00 -22.27
C LEU A 122 3.37 8.65 -22.53
N LYS A 123 2.58 8.84 -21.47
CA LYS A 123 1.23 9.40 -21.53
C LYS A 123 1.17 10.67 -20.70
N PHE A 124 0.49 11.70 -21.18
CA PHE A 124 0.22 12.91 -20.41
C PHE A 124 -1.01 13.64 -20.95
N SER A 125 -1.58 14.53 -20.15
CA SER A 125 -2.72 15.37 -20.52
C SER A 125 -2.34 16.84 -20.39
N THR A 126 -2.82 17.68 -21.30
CA THR A 126 -2.59 19.13 -21.22
C THR A 126 -3.65 19.86 -20.39
N PRO A 127 -3.28 20.92 -19.66
CA PRO A 127 -4.23 21.81 -19.01
C PRO A 127 -4.94 22.71 -20.04
N ALA A 128 -5.84 23.58 -19.58
CA ALA A 128 -6.53 24.56 -20.42
C ALA A 128 -5.58 25.59 -21.09
N ILE A 129 -4.38 25.80 -20.55
CA ILE A 129 -3.38 26.72 -21.09
C ILE A 129 -2.06 25.96 -21.25
N CYS A 130 -1.66 25.64 -22.48
CA CYS A 130 -0.47 24.82 -22.75
C CYS A 130 0.47 25.35 -23.85
N ASP A 131 0.30 26.60 -24.28
CA ASP A 131 0.89 27.19 -25.50
C ASP A 131 2.43 27.28 -25.50
N SER A 132 3.10 27.00 -24.37
CA SER A 132 4.55 27.01 -24.24
C SER A 132 5.15 25.65 -23.92
N TYR A 133 4.35 24.59 -23.79
CA TYR A 133 4.85 23.27 -23.44
C TYR A 133 5.53 22.59 -24.62
N ALA A 134 6.62 21.88 -24.32
CA ALA A 134 7.35 21.03 -25.25
C ALA A 134 7.72 19.71 -24.57
N PHE A 135 7.83 18.64 -25.35
CA PHE A 135 8.46 17.40 -24.90
C PHE A 135 9.98 17.54 -25.01
N GLN A 136 10.70 17.11 -23.98
CA GLN A 136 12.14 17.25 -23.87
C GLN A 136 12.77 15.94 -23.40
N ILE A 137 13.97 15.65 -23.90
CA ILE A 137 14.81 14.54 -23.46
C ILE A 137 16.11 15.13 -22.93
N HIS A 138 16.46 14.78 -21.69
CA HIS A 138 17.71 15.20 -21.05
C HIS A 138 18.52 14.00 -20.58
N THR A 139 19.82 14.21 -20.31
CA THR A 139 20.67 13.25 -19.59
C THR A 139 21.39 13.97 -18.45
N LEU A 140 21.80 13.23 -17.40
CA LEU A 140 22.46 13.80 -16.22
C LEU A 140 23.94 13.40 -16.08
N THR A 141 24.32 12.27 -16.66
CA THR A 141 25.65 11.68 -16.56
C THR A 141 26.20 11.41 -17.96
N PRO A 142 27.52 11.18 -18.12
CA PRO A 142 28.06 10.71 -19.39
C PRO A 142 27.32 9.44 -19.83
N SER A 143 26.68 9.50 -21.00
CA SER A 143 25.75 8.47 -21.43
C SER A 143 25.64 8.42 -22.96
N SER A 144 25.25 7.26 -23.48
CA SER A 144 25.00 7.09 -24.91
C SER A 144 23.79 6.21 -25.20
N PHE A 145 22.91 6.74 -26.05
CA PHE A 145 21.64 6.10 -26.41
C PHE A 145 21.37 6.25 -27.91
N GLU A 146 20.70 5.27 -28.49
CA GLU A 146 20.05 5.38 -29.79
C GLU A 146 18.55 5.39 -29.57
N ILE A 147 17.87 6.39 -30.14
CA ILE A 147 16.42 6.56 -30.09
C ILE A 147 15.88 6.64 -31.52
N ASP A 148 14.85 5.88 -31.85
CA ASP A 148 14.16 5.94 -33.13
C ASP A 148 12.66 5.64 -32.99
N ASN A 149 11.93 5.60 -34.11
CA ASN A 149 10.47 5.41 -34.14
C ASN A 149 9.71 6.42 -33.24
N PHE A 150 10.27 7.63 -33.09
CA PHE A 150 9.68 8.67 -32.27
C PHE A 150 8.40 9.19 -32.91
N ARG A 151 7.30 9.22 -32.15
CA ARG A 151 6.06 9.87 -32.57
C ARG A 151 5.28 10.41 -31.39
N ILE A 152 4.57 11.51 -31.63
CA ILE A 152 3.61 12.10 -30.71
C ILE A 152 2.24 12.01 -31.35
N CYS A 153 1.31 11.36 -30.66
CA CYS A 153 -0.02 11.13 -31.16
C CYS A 153 -1.07 11.74 -30.20
N VAL A 154 -2.12 12.32 -30.76
CA VAL A 154 -3.27 12.88 -30.05
C VAL A 154 -4.20 11.74 -29.63
N GLY A 155 -4.69 11.80 -28.40
CA GLY A 155 -5.60 10.83 -27.81
C GLY A 155 -4.96 10.02 -26.69
N SER A 156 -5.68 9.00 -26.25
CA SER A 156 -5.17 8.03 -25.28
C SER A 156 -4.76 6.75 -25.99
N ALA A 157 -3.71 6.09 -25.50
CA ALA A 157 -3.43 4.70 -25.89
C ALA A 157 -4.49 3.75 -25.33
N ASP A 158 -5.27 4.22 -24.34
CA ASP A 158 -6.32 3.44 -23.72
C ASP A 158 -7.61 3.59 -24.53
N LYS A 159 -8.21 2.46 -24.89
CA LYS A 159 -9.56 2.39 -25.45
C LYS A 159 -10.59 2.47 -24.34
N PHE A 160 -11.83 2.78 -24.70
CA PHE A 160 -12.94 2.91 -23.76
C PHE A 160 -14.16 2.13 -24.23
N ILE A 161 -14.73 1.33 -23.33
CA ILE A 161 -16.02 0.64 -23.50
C ILE A 161 -17.03 1.35 -22.60
N PRO A 162 -17.99 2.12 -23.14
CA PRO A 162 -18.92 2.89 -22.31
C PRO A 162 -19.94 1.99 -21.61
N LEU A 163 -20.37 2.40 -20.42
CA LEU A 163 -21.46 1.77 -19.67
C LEU A 163 -22.73 1.63 -20.54
N GLY A 164 -23.33 0.44 -20.52
CA GLY A 164 -24.45 0.07 -21.39
C GLY A 164 -24.03 -0.62 -22.70
N SER A 165 -22.72 -0.74 -22.97
CA SER A 165 -22.21 -1.64 -24.01
C SER A 165 -22.09 -3.06 -23.47
N ASP A 166 -22.27 -4.04 -24.37
CA ASP A 166 -21.98 -5.45 -24.09
C ASP A 166 -20.79 -5.91 -24.94
N VAL A 167 -19.73 -6.33 -24.26
CA VAL A 167 -18.52 -6.91 -24.83
C VAL A 167 -18.26 -8.22 -24.12
N GLU A 168 -18.33 -9.32 -24.86
CA GLU A 168 -18.03 -10.66 -24.35
C GLU A 168 -16.68 -11.14 -24.85
N SER A 169 -15.89 -11.77 -23.97
CA SER A 169 -14.73 -12.52 -24.41
C SER A 169 -15.17 -13.80 -25.14
N GLY A 170 -14.53 -14.09 -26.27
CA GLY A 170 -14.67 -15.39 -26.95
C GLY A 170 -13.81 -16.51 -26.36
N ALA A 171 -13.06 -16.24 -25.28
CA ALA A 171 -12.21 -17.22 -24.63
C ALA A 171 -13.01 -18.09 -23.64
N ALA A 172 -12.46 -19.24 -23.28
CA ALA A 172 -13.03 -20.08 -22.24
C ALA A 172 -12.96 -19.36 -20.88
N THR A 173 -14.09 -19.30 -20.17
CA THR A 173 -14.16 -18.72 -18.82
C THR A 173 -13.30 -19.51 -17.85
N PRO A 174 -12.35 -18.89 -17.13
CA PRO A 174 -11.59 -19.57 -16.10
C PRO A 174 -12.48 -20.03 -14.92
N PRO A 175 -12.00 -20.94 -14.06
CA PRO A 175 -12.71 -21.33 -12.86
C PRO A 175 -13.00 -20.12 -11.95
N VAL A 176 -14.21 -20.10 -11.38
CA VAL A 176 -14.59 -19.07 -10.41
C VAL A 176 -13.81 -19.28 -9.11
N PRO A 177 -13.16 -18.23 -8.54
CA PRO A 177 -12.48 -18.31 -7.25
C PRO A 177 -13.41 -18.76 -6.13
N THR A 178 -12.89 -19.56 -5.19
CA THR A 178 -13.66 -20.11 -4.07
C THR A 178 -13.33 -19.48 -2.73
N GLY A 179 -12.21 -18.76 -2.64
CA GLY A 179 -11.72 -18.15 -1.41
C GLY A 179 -11.11 -19.17 -0.45
N ALA A 180 -11.00 -18.77 0.81
CA ALA A 180 -10.50 -19.59 1.91
C ALA A 180 -11.40 -20.80 2.19
N LYS A 181 -10.78 -21.92 2.56
CA LYS A 181 -11.46 -23.09 3.11
C LYS A 181 -11.69 -22.90 4.60
N GLU A 182 -12.86 -23.29 5.08
CA GLU A 182 -13.13 -23.37 6.52
C GLU A 182 -12.16 -24.32 7.23
N PHE A 183 -11.80 -23.97 8.46
CA PHE A 183 -10.91 -24.73 9.33
C PHE A 183 -11.23 -24.47 10.80
N GLU A 184 -10.72 -25.32 11.69
CA GLU A 184 -10.93 -25.17 13.13
C GLU A 184 -9.69 -24.60 13.82
N VAL A 185 -9.92 -23.74 14.81
CA VAL A 185 -8.91 -23.32 15.78
C VAL A 185 -9.25 -24.00 17.10
N LEU A 186 -8.46 -25.00 17.46
CA LEU A 186 -8.69 -25.79 18.67
C LEU A 186 -8.50 -24.93 19.92
N LEU A 187 -9.43 -25.06 20.87
CA LEU A 187 -9.34 -24.39 22.17
C LEU A 187 -8.49 -25.20 23.16
N PRO A 188 -8.04 -24.59 24.27
CA PRO A 188 -7.43 -25.32 25.38
C PRO A 188 -8.32 -26.45 25.89
N GLU A 189 -7.74 -27.62 26.11
CA GLU A 189 -8.39 -28.74 26.79
C GLU A 189 -8.41 -28.53 28.31
N ASP A 190 -9.47 -28.99 28.99
CA ASP A 190 -9.64 -28.93 30.44
C ASP A 190 -9.22 -27.59 31.08
N PRO A 191 -9.80 -26.45 30.65
CA PRO A 191 -9.32 -25.12 31.03
C PRO A 191 -9.38 -24.86 32.54
N ASP A 192 -10.15 -25.63 33.31
CA ASP A 192 -10.33 -25.47 34.75
C ASP A 192 -9.60 -26.52 35.60
N ARG A 193 -8.74 -27.36 35.01
CA ARG A 193 -7.99 -28.40 35.74
C ARG A 193 -7.14 -27.85 36.88
N LEU A 194 -6.40 -26.77 36.64
CA LEU A 194 -5.60 -26.11 37.65
C LEU A 194 -5.57 -24.61 37.36
N VAL A 195 -6.21 -23.85 38.25
CA VAL A 195 -6.36 -22.39 38.15
C VAL A 195 -5.40 -21.72 39.12
N VAL A 196 -4.62 -20.77 38.61
CA VAL A 196 -3.71 -19.91 39.38
C VAL A 196 -4.28 -18.49 39.39
N ASN A 197 -4.20 -17.79 40.53
CA ASN A 197 -4.55 -16.38 40.60
C ASN A 197 -3.28 -15.51 40.51
N ALA A 198 -3.29 -14.50 39.65
CA ALA A 198 -2.17 -13.57 39.51
C ALA A 198 -1.90 -12.77 40.81
N ALA A 199 -2.92 -12.59 41.66
CA ALA A 199 -2.77 -11.91 42.95
C ALA A 199 -1.80 -12.63 43.90
N ASP A 200 -1.65 -13.96 43.78
CA ASP A 200 -0.70 -14.74 44.57
C ASP A 200 0.77 -14.39 44.22
N PHE A 201 0.98 -13.70 43.10
CA PHE A 201 2.27 -13.20 42.62
C PHE A 201 2.38 -11.68 42.74
N GLY A 202 1.46 -11.05 43.48
CA GLY A 202 1.48 -9.61 43.74
C GLY A 202 0.79 -8.75 42.68
N ALA A 203 0.03 -9.33 41.74
CA ALA A 203 -0.73 -8.55 40.76
C ALA A 203 -1.95 -7.87 41.42
N SER A 204 -1.89 -6.55 41.55
CA SER A 204 -2.96 -5.69 42.07
C SER A 204 -2.95 -4.33 41.34
N GLU A 205 -3.99 -3.51 41.49
CA GLU A 205 -3.99 -2.16 40.87
C GLU A 205 -2.84 -1.28 41.38
N ASP A 206 -2.41 -1.50 42.61
CA ASP A 206 -1.32 -0.77 43.28
C ASP A 206 0.06 -1.40 43.04
N CYS A 207 0.16 -2.49 42.28
CA CYS A 207 1.44 -3.17 42.08
C CYS A 207 2.41 -2.27 41.27
N PRO A 208 3.68 -2.17 41.67
CA PRO A 208 4.64 -1.25 41.03
C PRO A 208 5.05 -1.67 39.61
N ASP A 209 5.06 -2.98 39.31
CA ASP A 209 5.37 -3.52 37.98
C ASP A 209 4.47 -4.73 37.67
N LEU A 210 3.27 -4.47 37.14
CA LEU A 210 2.34 -5.54 36.74
C LEU A 210 2.99 -6.54 35.76
N PRO A 211 3.72 -6.12 34.70
CA PRO A 211 4.43 -7.05 33.84
C PRO A 211 5.34 -8.04 34.57
N GLU A 212 6.05 -7.62 35.62
CA GLU A 212 6.89 -8.53 36.43
C GLU A 212 6.03 -9.57 37.16
N ALA A 213 4.99 -9.13 37.88
CA ALA A 213 4.08 -10.02 38.61
C ALA A 213 3.38 -11.03 37.67
N LEU A 214 2.88 -10.57 36.52
CA LEU A 214 2.26 -11.45 35.52
C LEU A 214 3.27 -12.43 34.93
N ASN A 215 4.49 -11.99 34.60
CA ASN A 215 5.52 -12.89 34.09
C ASN A 215 5.91 -13.97 35.11
N ALA A 216 5.99 -13.61 36.40
CA ALA A 216 6.21 -14.58 37.48
C ALA A 216 5.07 -15.59 37.59
N ALA A 217 3.81 -15.13 37.53
CA ALA A 217 2.63 -15.99 37.55
C ALA A 217 2.58 -16.93 36.33
N ILE A 218 2.87 -16.43 35.13
CA ILE A 218 2.91 -17.22 33.89
C ILE A 218 4.02 -18.27 33.94
N ALA A 219 5.21 -17.90 34.42
CA ALA A 219 6.32 -18.83 34.60
C ALA A 219 5.97 -19.93 35.61
N HIS A 220 5.28 -19.59 36.70
CA HIS A 220 4.76 -20.57 37.64
C HIS A 220 3.72 -21.50 37.00
N CYS A 221 2.73 -20.94 36.28
CA CYS A 221 1.73 -21.72 35.57
C CYS A 221 2.37 -22.75 34.65
N LYS A 222 3.40 -22.36 33.90
CA LYS A 222 4.16 -23.28 33.04
C LYS A 222 4.86 -24.38 33.85
N LYS A 223 5.48 -24.03 34.98
CA LYS A 223 6.20 -24.98 35.85
C LYS A 223 5.27 -26.03 36.46
N VAL A 224 4.07 -25.64 36.89
CA VAL A 224 3.10 -26.55 37.54
C VAL A 224 2.11 -27.15 36.55
N ASN A 225 2.25 -26.84 35.27
CA ASN A 225 1.30 -27.20 34.22
C ASN A 225 -0.13 -26.78 34.61
N ALA A 226 -0.32 -25.50 34.97
CA ALA A 226 -1.65 -24.93 35.19
C ALA A 226 -2.39 -24.76 33.86
N SER A 227 -3.71 -24.98 33.86
CA SER A 227 -4.56 -24.80 32.68
C SER A 227 -5.07 -23.36 32.54
N LYS A 228 -5.05 -22.57 33.62
CA LYS A 228 -5.58 -21.20 33.61
C LYS A 228 -4.87 -20.28 34.59
N LEU A 229 -4.64 -19.05 34.14
CA LEU A 229 -4.28 -17.91 34.98
C LEU A 229 -5.41 -16.88 34.94
N VAL A 230 -5.89 -16.50 36.13
CA VAL A 230 -6.91 -15.45 36.30
C VAL A 230 -6.26 -14.21 36.88
N LEU A 231 -6.49 -13.07 36.22
CA LEU A 231 -6.22 -11.75 36.81
C LEU A 231 -7.54 -11.19 37.35
N ASN A 232 -7.52 -10.74 38.62
CA ASN A 232 -8.68 -10.07 39.21
C ASN A 232 -9.07 -8.85 38.38
N LYS A 233 -10.36 -8.55 38.28
CA LYS A 233 -10.82 -7.39 37.52
C LYS A 233 -10.23 -6.10 38.11
N GLY A 234 -9.54 -5.31 37.31
CA GLY A 234 -9.01 -4.03 37.75
C GLY A 234 -8.48 -3.12 36.65
N ARG A 235 -7.99 -1.95 37.05
CA ARG A 235 -7.30 -0.97 36.20
C ARG A 235 -5.83 -0.89 36.60
N TYR A 236 -4.97 -1.43 35.76
CA TYR A 236 -3.55 -1.58 36.05
C TYR A 236 -2.72 -0.56 35.26
N LYS A 237 -2.01 0.33 35.95
CA LYS A 237 -1.09 1.28 35.33
C LYS A 237 0.26 0.60 35.07
N ILE A 238 0.78 0.74 33.85
CA ILE A 238 2.03 0.11 33.43
C ILE A 238 2.97 1.17 32.88
N THR A 239 4.01 1.48 33.65
CA THR A 239 5.08 2.43 33.27
C THR A 239 6.40 1.75 32.94
N SER A 240 6.58 0.48 33.32
CA SER A 240 7.78 -0.28 33.01
C SER A 240 7.90 -0.54 31.50
N SER A 241 9.13 -0.59 30.99
CA SER A 241 9.41 -0.98 29.59
C SER A 241 9.35 -2.50 29.38
N ARG A 242 9.00 -3.26 30.42
CA ARG A 242 8.93 -4.72 30.39
C ARG A 242 7.73 -5.19 29.57
N THR A 243 7.91 -6.30 28.87
CA THR A 243 6.87 -6.97 28.09
C THR A 243 6.25 -8.11 28.91
N ILE A 244 4.94 -8.32 28.79
CA ILE A 244 4.26 -9.50 29.33
C ILE A 244 4.46 -10.66 28.35
N HIS A 245 4.92 -11.81 28.84
CA HIS A 245 5.38 -12.94 28.02
C HIS A 245 4.51 -14.18 28.21
N PHE A 246 3.79 -14.56 27.16
CA PHE A 246 3.17 -15.87 27.02
C PHE A 246 4.04 -16.71 26.07
N ILE A 247 4.99 -17.48 26.61
CA ILE A 247 5.98 -18.20 25.79
C ILE A 247 6.00 -19.70 26.09
N GLY A 248 5.76 -20.51 25.05
CA GLY A 248 5.83 -21.96 25.15
C GLY A 248 4.78 -22.56 26.09
N LEU A 249 3.57 -22.02 26.08
CA LEU A 249 2.42 -22.51 26.85
C LEU A 249 1.61 -23.51 26.01
N GLN A 250 1.01 -24.49 26.67
CA GLN A 250 0.19 -25.52 26.03
C GLN A 250 -1.11 -25.73 26.80
N ASN A 251 -2.25 -25.83 26.11
CA ASN A 251 -3.58 -26.01 26.72
C ASN A 251 -3.82 -25.02 27.87
N PHE A 252 -3.71 -23.73 27.57
CA PHE A 252 -3.68 -22.67 28.57
C PHE A 252 -4.67 -21.53 28.30
N VAL A 253 -5.31 -21.03 29.35
CA VAL A 253 -6.19 -19.85 29.31
C VAL A 253 -5.60 -18.71 30.16
N PHE A 254 -5.49 -17.52 29.59
CA PHE A 254 -5.38 -16.29 30.38
C PHE A 254 -6.71 -15.53 30.36
N ASP A 255 -7.34 -15.41 31.53
CA ASP A 255 -8.56 -14.62 31.70
C ASP A 255 -8.25 -13.35 32.49
N ALA A 256 -8.33 -12.21 31.81
CA ALA A 256 -8.09 -10.91 32.43
C ALA A 256 -9.33 -10.35 33.16
N SER A 257 -10.45 -11.08 33.21
CA SER A 257 -11.67 -10.71 33.95
C SER A 257 -12.25 -9.33 33.60
N GLY A 258 -12.02 -8.85 32.37
CA GLY A 258 -12.43 -7.51 31.90
C GLY A 258 -11.50 -6.38 32.33
N SER A 259 -10.30 -6.68 32.81
CA SER A 259 -9.32 -5.70 33.28
C SER A 259 -8.86 -4.74 32.19
N THR A 260 -8.37 -3.57 32.59
CA THR A 260 -7.78 -2.58 31.69
C THR A 260 -6.31 -2.34 32.03
N PHE A 261 -5.41 -2.54 31.07
CA PHE A 261 -4.01 -2.15 31.15
C PHE A 261 -3.85 -0.75 30.56
N ILE A 262 -3.28 0.17 31.34
CA ILE A 262 -3.11 1.59 30.96
C ILE A 262 -1.61 1.85 30.87
N TYR A 263 -1.08 2.01 29.66
CA TYR A 263 0.35 2.16 29.43
C TYR A 263 0.79 3.63 29.42
N ASN A 264 1.95 3.91 30.02
CA ASN A 264 2.68 5.17 29.90
C ASN A 264 4.20 4.87 29.90
N LYS A 265 4.75 4.64 28.71
CA LYS A 265 6.16 4.26 28.54
C LYS A 265 6.69 4.72 27.19
N ARG A 266 8.00 4.60 26.95
CA ARG A 266 8.65 5.07 25.71
C ARG A 266 9.29 3.96 24.87
N SER A 267 9.33 2.73 25.38
CA SER A 267 9.95 1.58 24.71
C SER A 267 9.45 0.25 25.26
N GLY A 268 9.76 -0.82 24.54
CA GLY A 268 9.37 -2.20 24.88
C GLY A 268 7.94 -2.54 24.46
N GLY A 269 7.72 -3.75 23.94
CA GLY A 269 6.40 -4.22 23.56
C GLY A 269 5.46 -4.38 24.77
N ASN A 270 4.14 -4.43 24.54
CA ASN A 270 3.18 -4.64 25.63
C ASN A 270 3.03 -6.12 25.97
N VAL A 271 2.62 -6.93 24.98
CA VAL A 271 2.34 -8.36 25.13
C VAL A 271 3.04 -9.12 24.00
N ARG A 272 3.76 -10.19 24.36
CA ARG A 272 4.34 -11.13 23.42
C ARG A 272 3.75 -12.52 23.64
N ILE A 273 3.24 -13.12 22.57
CA ILE A 273 2.71 -14.49 22.55
C ILE A 273 3.54 -15.28 21.56
N SER A 274 4.35 -16.20 22.04
CA SER A 274 5.26 -16.97 21.18
C SER A 274 5.30 -18.45 21.51
N ASP A 275 5.48 -19.28 20.48
CA ASP A 275 5.72 -20.72 20.62
C ASP A 275 4.63 -21.47 21.41
N CYS A 276 3.40 -20.94 21.42
CA CYS A 276 2.28 -21.54 22.16
C CYS A 276 1.44 -22.50 21.31
N GLN A 277 0.81 -23.47 21.97
CA GLN A 277 -0.11 -24.43 21.36
C GLN A 277 -1.43 -24.50 22.11
N ARG A 278 -2.58 -24.32 21.43
CA ARG A 278 -3.92 -24.34 22.05
C ARG A 278 -4.00 -23.40 23.25
N VAL A 279 -3.93 -22.11 22.97
CA VAL A 279 -3.96 -21.04 23.98
C VAL A 279 -5.09 -20.07 23.71
N GLU A 280 -5.80 -19.67 24.76
CA GLU A 280 -6.80 -18.61 24.71
C GLU A 280 -6.40 -17.44 25.62
N ILE A 281 -6.39 -16.23 25.08
CA ILE A 281 -6.28 -14.98 25.84
C ILE A 281 -7.59 -14.23 25.71
N LYS A 282 -8.21 -13.88 26.86
CA LYS A 282 -9.56 -13.30 26.83
C LYS A 282 -9.84 -12.24 27.88
N ASN A 283 -10.89 -11.46 27.60
CA ASN A 283 -11.49 -10.46 28.48
C ASN A 283 -10.50 -9.37 28.90
N LEU A 284 -9.74 -8.82 27.96
CA LEU A 284 -8.69 -7.84 28.22
C LEU A 284 -8.97 -6.51 27.51
N ASN A 285 -8.74 -5.41 28.22
CA ASN A 285 -8.72 -4.09 27.63
C ASN A 285 -7.32 -3.49 27.70
N ILE A 286 -6.90 -2.79 26.64
CA ILE A 286 -5.66 -2.03 26.58
C ILE A 286 -5.97 -0.58 26.25
N ASP A 287 -5.37 0.33 27.00
CA ASP A 287 -5.52 1.77 26.86
C ASP A 287 -4.18 2.46 27.10
N TRP A 288 -4.16 3.76 26.84
CA TRP A 288 -3.00 4.63 27.04
C TRP A 288 -3.29 5.71 28.08
N ASP A 289 -2.26 6.19 28.76
CA ASP A 289 -2.35 7.30 29.70
C ASP A 289 -2.47 8.66 28.97
N TRP A 290 -3.65 8.88 28.40
CA TRP A 290 -4.04 10.10 27.70
C TRP A 290 -3.94 11.37 28.54
N GLU A 291 -4.01 11.25 29.87
CA GLU A 291 -3.98 12.39 30.80
C GLU A 291 -2.58 12.99 30.91
N ASN A 292 -1.53 12.16 30.76
CA ASN A 292 -0.14 12.58 30.95
C ASN A 292 0.69 12.59 29.67
N ASP A 293 0.37 11.75 28.70
CA ASP A 293 1.16 11.57 27.48
C ASP A 293 0.28 11.18 26.27
N PRO A 294 -0.52 12.11 25.71
CA PRO A 294 -1.43 11.79 24.61
C PRO A 294 -0.69 11.26 23.37
N LEU A 295 -1.25 10.24 22.71
CA LEU A 295 -0.66 9.66 21.50
C LEU A 295 -0.81 10.54 20.25
N ALA A 296 -1.85 11.38 20.24
CA ALA A 296 -2.12 12.35 19.19
C ALA A 296 -3.03 13.47 19.72
N SER A 297 -2.96 14.64 19.07
CA SER A 297 -3.80 15.78 19.39
C SER A 297 -4.51 16.32 18.15
N LEU A 298 -5.65 16.97 18.34
CA LEU A 298 -6.29 17.74 17.27
C LEU A 298 -5.77 19.18 17.33
N GLY A 299 -5.21 19.66 16.22
CA GLY A 299 -4.60 20.98 16.12
C GLY A 299 -5.20 21.82 14.99
N LYS A 300 -5.24 23.14 15.21
CA LYS A 300 -5.62 24.16 14.23
C LYS A 300 -4.41 25.04 13.96
N VAL A 301 -4.08 25.28 12.70
CA VAL A 301 -3.02 26.22 12.33
C VAL A 301 -3.52 27.65 12.54
N VAL A 302 -2.93 28.40 13.46
CA VAL A 302 -3.35 29.77 13.83
C VAL A 302 -2.38 30.86 13.34
N GLY A 303 -1.14 30.47 13.02
CA GLY A 303 -0.11 31.33 12.47
C GLY A 303 0.77 30.57 11.47
N GLU A 304 1.34 31.30 10.51
CA GLU A 304 2.34 30.77 9.58
C GLU A 304 3.36 31.85 9.22
N ASP A 305 4.62 31.47 9.14
CA ASP A 305 5.68 32.26 8.52
C ASP A 305 6.38 31.38 7.46
N LYS A 306 5.96 31.56 6.21
CA LYS A 306 6.52 30.84 5.05
C LYS A 306 7.65 31.60 4.36
N GLY A 307 7.79 32.89 4.67
CA GLY A 307 8.77 33.79 4.06
C GLY A 307 10.15 33.70 4.70
N ALA A 308 10.21 33.30 5.98
CA ALA A 308 11.46 33.09 6.68
C ALA A 308 12.30 31.93 6.10
N PRO A 309 13.64 32.00 6.24
CA PRO A 309 14.53 30.87 5.96
C PRO A 309 14.11 29.61 6.72
N GLU A 310 13.78 29.75 8.01
CA GLU A 310 13.15 28.71 8.83
C GLU A 310 11.63 28.90 8.81
N CYS A 311 10.96 28.25 7.85
CA CYS A 311 9.49 28.30 7.79
C CYS A 311 8.90 27.73 9.09
N SER A 312 7.87 28.37 9.62
CA SER A 312 7.22 27.92 10.86
C SER A 312 5.70 28.03 10.83
N PHE A 313 5.07 27.23 11.67
CA PHE A 313 3.62 27.16 11.83
C PHE A 313 3.25 27.13 13.30
N ASP A 314 2.29 27.96 13.70
CA ASP A 314 1.73 27.96 15.05
C ASP A 314 0.47 27.12 15.06
N VAL A 315 0.45 26.11 15.92
CA VAL A 315 -0.59 25.09 15.99
C VAL A 315 -1.23 25.11 17.37
N GLU A 316 -2.50 25.49 17.42
CA GLU A 316 -3.34 25.48 18.61
C GLU A 316 -3.99 24.10 18.77
N PHE A 317 -3.70 23.40 19.86
CA PHE A 317 -4.39 22.17 20.25
C PHE A 317 -5.77 22.49 20.86
N PHE A 318 -6.73 22.86 20.01
CA PHE A 318 -8.04 23.42 20.37
C PHE A 318 -8.96 22.52 21.24
N THR A 319 -8.53 21.30 21.57
CA THR A 319 -9.23 20.39 22.50
C THR A 319 -8.68 20.46 23.93
N TYR A 320 -7.69 21.32 24.17
CA TYR A 320 -7.01 21.52 25.44
C TYR A 320 -6.90 23.01 25.79
N ASP A 321 -7.19 23.34 27.04
CA ASP A 321 -6.80 24.62 27.64
C ASP A 321 -5.32 24.58 28.06
N ASN A 322 -4.90 23.45 28.63
CA ASN A 322 -3.52 23.13 28.96
C ASN A 322 -3.19 21.73 28.46
N HIS A 323 -2.25 21.62 27.53
CA HIS A 323 -1.86 20.34 26.95
C HIS A 323 -0.99 19.54 27.94
N PRO A 324 -1.15 18.20 28.10
CA PRO A 324 -0.36 17.39 29.04
C PRO A 324 1.17 17.47 28.88
N LEU A 325 1.60 17.83 27.68
CA LEU A 325 3.02 18.01 27.31
C LEU A 325 3.49 19.47 27.34
N TYR A 326 2.71 20.42 27.86
CA TYR A 326 3.14 21.82 27.98
C TYR A 326 4.47 21.92 28.74
N GLY A 327 5.40 22.71 28.19
CA GLY A 327 6.76 22.87 28.72
C GLY A 327 7.69 21.67 28.47
N LYS A 328 7.23 20.61 27.79
CA LYS A 328 8.02 19.41 27.43
C LYS A 328 8.19 19.33 25.91
N PRO A 329 9.24 18.63 25.40
CA PRO A 329 9.35 18.35 23.97
C PRO A 329 8.13 17.59 23.44
N ILE A 330 7.65 17.97 22.25
CA ILE A 330 6.50 17.34 21.59
C ILE A 330 6.85 17.01 20.14
N ARG A 331 6.53 15.79 19.70
CA ARG A 331 6.84 15.31 18.35
C ARG A 331 5.65 15.52 17.44
N PHE A 332 5.90 15.91 16.19
CA PHE A 332 4.91 15.87 15.12
C PHE A 332 5.37 14.76 14.17
N ALA A 333 4.87 13.54 14.35
CA ALA A 333 5.30 12.40 13.55
C ALA A 333 4.63 12.41 12.17
N MET A 334 3.30 12.58 12.18
CA MET A 334 2.45 12.63 11.01
C MET A 334 1.27 13.56 11.27
N LEU A 335 0.90 14.35 10.25
CA LEU A 335 -0.33 15.15 10.27
C LEU A 335 -1.33 14.58 9.26
N THR A 336 -2.55 14.37 9.73
CA THR A 336 -3.68 13.91 8.91
C THR A 336 -4.73 15.01 8.87
N PRO A 337 -5.16 15.50 7.69
CA PRO A 337 -6.20 16.51 7.60
C PRO A 337 -7.47 16.10 8.34
N TYR A 338 -8.06 17.03 9.07
CA TYR A 338 -9.23 16.81 9.92
C TYR A 338 -10.35 17.77 9.55
N ASP A 339 -11.53 17.23 9.26
CA ASP A 339 -12.74 18.02 9.06
C ASP A 339 -13.38 18.30 10.43
N HIS A 340 -13.05 19.45 11.02
CA HIS A 340 -13.52 19.82 12.35
C HIS A 340 -15.04 19.92 12.46
N LYS A 341 -15.74 20.28 11.38
CA LYS A 341 -17.20 20.40 11.38
C LYS A 341 -17.88 19.03 11.37
N LYS A 342 -17.38 18.11 10.54
CA LYS A 342 -17.93 16.74 10.42
C LYS A 342 -17.27 15.73 11.37
N LYS A 343 -16.28 16.15 12.15
CA LYS A 343 -15.51 15.36 13.12
C LYS A 343 -14.91 14.08 12.52
N ARG A 344 -14.33 14.19 11.31
CA ARG A 344 -13.78 13.04 10.58
C ARG A 344 -12.38 13.32 10.02
N LEU A 345 -11.61 12.25 9.86
CA LEU A 345 -10.32 12.31 9.17
C LEU A 345 -10.55 12.35 7.67
N GLY A 346 -9.72 13.13 6.98
CA GLY A 346 -9.71 13.27 5.53
C GLY A 346 -11.00 13.87 4.96
N PHE A 347 -10.82 14.65 3.90
CA PHE A 347 -11.93 15.18 3.14
C PHE A 347 -11.44 15.56 1.75
N GLU A 348 -12.42 15.84 0.91
CA GLU A 348 -12.20 16.19 -0.47
C GLU A 348 -11.44 17.51 -0.61
N GLY A 349 -10.40 17.52 -1.44
CA GLY A 349 -9.56 18.71 -1.63
C GLY A 349 -8.59 19.01 -0.48
N CYS A 350 -8.49 18.14 0.53
CA CYS A 350 -7.46 18.28 1.57
C CYS A 350 -6.05 18.09 0.99
N CYS A 351 -5.03 18.60 1.69
CA CYS A 351 -3.62 18.53 1.26
C CYS A 351 -3.00 17.11 1.36
N GLY A 352 -3.79 16.12 1.79
CA GLY A 352 -3.33 14.77 2.08
C GLY A 352 -2.46 14.67 3.33
N LEU A 353 -1.92 13.48 3.58
CA LEU A 353 -1.04 13.22 4.72
C LEU A 353 0.28 14.00 4.60
N ILE A 354 0.79 14.42 5.76
CA ILE A 354 2.10 15.09 5.89
C ILE A 354 2.98 14.25 6.81
N SER A 355 3.99 13.62 6.24
CA SER A 355 5.08 12.99 6.97
C SER A 355 6.04 14.06 7.47
N VAL A 356 6.39 14.01 8.76
CA VAL A 356 7.31 14.97 9.38
C VAL A 356 8.47 14.21 10.04
N ASP A 357 8.19 13.46 11.11
CA ASP A 357 9.19 12.75 11.91
C ASP A 357 8.88 11.26 12.07
N GLN A 358 8.50 10.53 11.00
CA GLN A 358 8.03 9.14 11.09
C GLN A 358 9.02 8.13 11.71
N THR A 359 10.30 8.19 11.35
CA THR A 359 11.29 7.12 11.63
C THR A 359 12.61 7.63 12.21
N THR A 360 12.66 8.91 12.57
CA THR A 360 13.93 9.60 12.79
C THR A 360 14.43 9.43 14.25
N PRO A 361 15.75 9.28 14.51
CA PRO A 361 16.29 9.46 15.85
C PRO A 361 15.84 10.81 16.44
N LYS A 362 15.58 10.84 17.75
CA LYS A 362 15.04 12.02 18.45
C LYS A 362 15.78 13.33 18.14
N GLU A 363 17.08 13.23 17.90
CA GLU A 363 17.99 14.35 17.59
C GLU A 363 17.71 15.07 16.26
N LYS A 364 16.85 14.51 15.39
CA LYS A 364 16.49 15.13 14.11
C LYS A 364 14.97 15.36 13.96
N TYR A 365 14.26 15.46 15.08
CA TYR A 365 12.88 15.94 15.06
C TYR A 365 12.83 17.41 14.65
N CYS A 366 11.72 17.81 14.03
CA CYS A 366 11.44 19.22 13.82
C CYS A 366 11.49 19.96 15.16
N LYS A 367 12.14 21.13 15.18
CA LYS A 367 12.16 21.99 16.36
C LYS A 367 10.72 22.40 16.70
N THR A 368 10.40 22.42 17.98
CA THR A 368 9.11 22.90 18.51
C THR A 368 9.32 23.87 19.67
N GLU A 369 8.46 24.88 19.78
CA GLU A 369 8.45 25.85 20.88
C GLU A 369 7.02 26.05 21.38
N TRP A 370 6.82 25.98 22.70
CA TRP A 370 5.52 26.30 23.30
C TRP A 370 5.35 27.82 23.38
N LEU A 371 4.29 28.34 22.77
CA LEU A 371 3.94 29.76 22.83
C LEU A 371 2.94 30.04 23.96
N THR A 372 2.05 29.09 24.21
CA THR A 372 1.06 29.10 25.30
C THR A 372 0.87 27.67 25.81
N PRO A 373 0.12 27.44 26.90
CA PRO A 373 -0.23 26.09 27.38
C PRO A 373 -0.88 25.15 26.35
N ASN A 374 -1.41 25.67 25.23
CA ASN A 374 -2.06 24.88 24.19
C ASN A 374 -1.61 25.20 22.76
N THR A 375 -0.63 26.09 22.56
CA THR A 375 -0.15 26.47 21.22
C THR A 375 1.34 26.20 21.07
N VAL A 376 1.70 25.47 20.01
CA VAL A 376 3.08 25.10 19.68
C VAL A 376 3.46 25.68 18.32
N ARG A 377 4.62 26.34 18.25
CA ARG A 377 5.30 26.63 17.00
C ARG A 377 6.13 25.43 16.56
N ILE A 378 5.95 24.98 15.32
CA ILE A 378 6.77 23.95 14.67
C ILE A 378 7.52 24.54 13.48
N TYR A 379 8.79 24.16 13.32
CA TYR A 379 9.65 24.62 12.22
C TYR A 379 9.77 23.56 11.12
N ASP A 380 9.55 23.97 9.86
CA ASP A 380 9.62 23.13 8.67
C ASP A 380 11.03 22.99 8.12
N ASN A 381 11.87 22.28 8.85
CA ASN A 381 13.25 22.04 8.46
C ASN A 381 13.39 20.89 7.45
N LYS A 382 12.28 20.25 7.04
CA LYS A 382 12.24 19.09 6.13
C LYS A 382 11.47 19.36 4.82
N GLY A 383 10.86 20.52 4.67
CA GLY A 383 10.21 21.00 3.43
C GLY A 383 8.82 20.40 3.14
N GLY A 384 8.25 19.63 4.06
CA GLY A 384 6.98 18.93 3.86
C GLY A 384 5.74 19.75 4.25
N MET A 385 5.91 20.71 5.17
CA MET A 385 4.80 21.47 5.74
C MET A 385 4.53 22.76 4.96
N ARG A 386 5.57 23.45 4.46
CA ARG A 386 5.51 24.74 3.75
C ARG A 386 4.48 24.74 2.62
N ALA A 387 4.46 23.68 1.82
CA ALA A 387 3.56 23.55 0.67
C ALA A 387 2.13 23.10 1.05
N LYS A 388 1.94 22.47 2.22
CA LYS A 388 0.71 21.73 2.55
C LYS A 388 -0.10 22.31 3.71
N MET A 389 0.53 23.03 4.63
CA MET A 389 -0.14 23.63 5.79
C MET A 389 -0.48 25.09 5.51
N LYS A 390 -1.68 25.50 5.91
CA LYS A 390 -2.14 26.89 5.84
C LYS A 390 -2.83 27.30 7.13
N LYS A 391 -2.71 28.57 7.52
CA LYS A 391 -3.52 29.15 8.60
C LYS A 391 -5.01 28.86 8.36
N GLY A 392 -5.68 28.30 9.37
CA GLY A 392 -7.07 27.86 9.32
C GLY A 392 -7.25 26.36 9.09
N ASP A 393 -6.21 25.63 8.66
CA ASP A 393 -6.27 24.18 8.50
C ASP A 393 -6.36 23.46 9.85
N TYR A 394 -7.01 22.31 9.85
CA TYR A 394 -7.14 21.43 11.00
C TYR A 394 -6.50 20.07 10.72
N PHE A 395 -5.80 19.53 11.71
CA PHE A 395 -5.11 18.25 11.60
C PHE A 395 -5.31 17.41 12.86
N ARG A 396 -5.33 16.08 12.68
CA ARG A 396 -4.88 15.16 13.72
C ARG A 396 -3.36 15.06 13.63
N ILE A 397 -2.68 15.32 14.73
CA ILE A 397 -1.22 15.36 14.87
C ILE A 397 -0.79 14.19 15.73
N GLN A 398 -0.08 13.24 15.15
CA GLN A 398 0.46 12.08 15.87
C GLN A 398 1.75 12.45 16.61
N HIS A 399 1.88 12.01 17.86
CA HIS A 399 3.10 12.19 18.68
C HIS A 399 3.98 10.92 18.73
N TYR A 400 3.45 9.81 18.22
CA TYR A 400 4.10 8.52 18.06
C TYR A 400 3.82 7.96 16.66
N TYR A 401 4.66 7.05 16.17
CA TYR A 401 4.38 6.28 14.96
C TYR A 401 4.73 4.80 15.19
N TYR A 402 5.86 4.29 14.67
CA TYR A 402 6.32 2.89 14.82
C TYR A 402 7.10 2.60 16.13
N ASP A 403 6.93 3.41 17.17
CA ASP A 403 7.79 3.39 18.36
C ASP A 403 7.73 2.07 19.16
N MET A 404 6.61 1.33 19.11
CA MET A 404 6.36 0.12 19.91
C MET A 404 5.49 -0.91 19.16
N THR A 405 5.03 -1.93 19.86
CA THR A 405 4.01 -2.89 19.37
C THR A 405 3.20 -3.38 20.55
N CYS A 406 1.87 -3.40 20.41
CA CYS A 406 0.98 -3.81 21.47
C CYS A 406 0.96 -5.35 21.61
N PHE A 407 0.47 -6.10 20.62
CA PHE A 407 0.60 -7.54 20.57
C PHE A 407 1.62 -7.96 19.51
N TYR A 408 2.64 -8.72 19.94
CA TYR A 408 3.50 -9.45 19.03
C TYR A 408 3.16 -10.95 19.11
N VAL A 409 2.60 -11.49 18.02
CA VAL A 409 2.19 -12.90 17.92
C VAL A 409 3.13 -13.62 16.94
N ARG A 410 3.73 -14.71 17.38
CA ARG A 410 4.78 -15.38 16.60
C ARG A 410 4.81 -16.87 16.86
N ASP A 411 4.94 -17.69 15.82
CA ASP A 411 5.23 -19.13 15.94
C ASP A 411 4.21 -19.92 16.79
N ASN A 412 2.96 -19.44 16.95
CA ASN A 412 1.92 -20.16 17.69
C ASN A 412 1.08 -21.06 16.75
N THR A 413 0.46 -22.10 17.31
CA THR A 413 -0.53 -22.93 16.64
C THR A 413 -1.77 -23.08 17.52
N HIS A 414 -2.98 -22.89 16.99
CA HIS A 414 -4.22 -22.89 17.77
C HIS A 414 -4.27 -21.79 18.83
N LEU A 415 -4.15 -20.53 18.41
CA LEU A 415 -4.27 -19.35 19.27
C LEU A 415 -5.64 -18.69 19.11
N THR A 416 -6.33 -18.42 20.22
CA THR A 416 -7.57 -17.63 20.24
C THR A 416 -7.38 -16.35 21.05
N LEU A 417 -7.66 -15.20 20.43
CA LEU A 417 -7.78 -13.91 21.10
C LEU A 417 -9.26 -13.52 21.14
N ARG A 418 -9.88 -13.47 22.31
CA ARG A 418 -11.34 -13.32 22.45
C ARG A 418 -11.75 -12.18 23.38
N ASN A 419 -12.73 -11.37 22.97
CA ASN A 419 -13.27 -10.29 23.80
C ASN A 419 -12.15 -9.35 24.30
N ILE A 420 -11.35 -8.85 23.36
CA ILE A 420 -10.23 -7.94 23.65
C ILE A 420 -10.53 -6.59 23.02
N ASN A 421 -10.33 -5.50 23.77
CA ASN A 421 -10.42 -4.14 23.21
C ASN A 421 -9.09 -3.42 23.35
N ILE A 422 -8.51 -2.98 22.24
CA ILE A 422 -7.41 -2.02 22.20
C ILE A 422 -8.03 -0.65 21.94
N PHE A 423 -8.22 0.11 23.02
CA PHE A 423 -8.71 1.48 22.93
C PHE A 423 -7.64 2.42 22.41
N SER A 424 -6.39 2.23 22.86
CA SER A 424 -5.26 3.01 22.38
C SER A 424 -3.92 2.29 22.60
N CYS A 425 -2.99 2.41 21.64
CA CYS A 425 -1.59 1.99 21.81
C CYS A 425 -0.63 2.74 20.87
N ALA A 426 0.64 2.85 21.27
CA ALA A 426 1.71 3.32 20.39
C ALA A 426 2.28 2.16 19.56
N GLY A 427 2.58 2.42 18.28
CA GLY A 427 3.08 1.44 17.33
C GLY A 427 1.98 0.62 16.66
N HIS A 428 2.32 -0.60 16.23
CA HIS A 428 1.33 -1.56 15.72
C HIS A 428 0.43 -2.06 16.85
N ALA A 429 -0.86 -2.25 16.59
CA ALA A 429 -1.72 -2.92 17.56
C ALA A 429 -1.49 -4.44 17.58
N VAL A 430 -1.39 -5.09 16.42
CA VAL A 430 -0.99 -6.51 16.31
C VAL A 430 0.04 -6.68 15.20
N LEU A 431 1.18 -7.27 15.53
CA LEU A 431 2.19 -7.71 14.57
C LEU A 431 2.30 -9.24 14.61
N CYS A 432 2.02 -9.88 13.49
CA CYS A 432 2.16 -11.32 13.26
C CYS A 432 3.45 -11.62 12.50
N ASP A 433 4.19 -12.63 12.96
CA ASP A 433 5.45 -13.06 12.34
C ASP A 433 5.71 -14.56 12.52
N GLY A 434 6.70 -15.09 11.80
CA GLY A 434 7.16 -16.48 11.93
C GLY A 434 6.18 -17.51 11.38
N LYS A 435 6.20 -18.71 11.96
CA LYS A 435 5.37 -19.88 11.61
C LYS A 435 4.02 -19.86 12.32
N GLN A 436 3.44 -18.66 12.47
CA GLN A 436 2.11 -18.49 13.06
C GLN A 436 1.07 -19.22 12.20
N SER A 437 0.27 -20.11 12.79
CA SER A 437 -0.75 -20.88 12.08
C SER A 437 -1.99 -21.17 12.95
N TYR A 438 -3.10 -21.49 12.31
CA TYR A 438 -4.39 -21.88 12.92
C TYR A 438 -4.76 -20.98 14.10
N TRP A 439 -5.20 -19.76 13.85
CA TRP A 439 -5.49 -18.82 14.91
C TRP A 439 -6.65 -17.88 14.58
N GLN A 440 -7.22 -17.27 15.61
CA GLN A 440 -8.40 -16.45 15.45
C GLN A 440 -8.47 -15.27 16.41
N MET A 441 -9.12 -14.22 15.91
CA MET A 441 -9.61 -13.07 16.67
C MET A 441 -11.13 -13.10 16.65
N VAL A 442 -11.75 -13.17 17.83
CA VAL A 442 -13.21 -13.22 17.99
C VAL A 442 -13.64 -12.09 18.91
N ASN A 443 -14.39 -11.12 18.39
CA ASN A 443 -14.72 -9.88 19.10
C ASN A 443 -13.43 -9.20 19.65
N PHE A 444 -12.46 -9.00 18.76
CA PHE A 444 -11.21 -8.29 19.02
C PHE A 444 -11.31 -6.90 18.38
N ASN A 445 -11.51 -5.87 19.19
CA ASN A 445 -11.79 -4.53 18.71
C ASN A 445 -10.58 -3.61 18.90
N ILE A 446 -10.25 -2.85 17.87
CA ILE A 446 -9.33 -1.71 17.93
C ILE A 446 -10.15 -0.46 17.65
N ALA A 447 -10.81 0.05 18.68
CA ALA A 447 -11.82 1.10 18.56
C ALA A 447 -11.72 2.08 19.73
N THR A 448 -11.93 3.38 19.47
CA THR A 448 -11.76 4.42 20.49
C THR A 448 -12.90 4.42 21.52
N LYS A 449 -12.60 4.68 22.81
CA LYS A 449 -13.65 5.06 23.77
C LYS A 449 -14.22 6.44 23.45
N LYS A 450 -15.54 6.63 23.65
CA LYS A 450 -16.18 7.95 23.63
C LYS A 450 -15.79 8.77 24.89
N PRO A 451 -15.69 10.11 24.81
CA PRO A 451 -15.82 10.94 23.60
C PRO A 451 -14.52 10.97 22.77
N VAL A 452 -14.69 10.95 21.45
CA VAL A 452 -13.61 10.74 20.46
C VAL A 452 -12.62 11.93 20.37
N GLU A 453 -13.06 13.14 20.69
CA GLU A 453 -12.30 14.39 20.45
C GLU A 453 -11.00 14.47 21.25
N LYS A 454 -10.97 13.92 22.47
CA LYS A 454 -9.75 13.85 23.30
C LYS A 454 -8.90 12.60 23.03
N ARG A 455 -9.37 11.69 22.17
CA ARG A 455 -8.69 10.44 21.82
C ARG A 455 -8.72 10.25 20.31
N PRO A 456 -8.06 11.12 19.54
CA PRO A 456 -8.29 11.20 18.11
C PRO A 456 -7.64 10.06 17.31
N ILE A 457 -7.04 9.05 17.97
CA ILE A 457 -6.41 7.88 17.36
C ILE A 457 -6.56 6.65 18.27
N THR A 458 -6.62 5.45 17.69
CA THR A 458 -6.51 4.17 18.42
C THR A 458 -5.06 3.69 18.44
N THR A 459 -4.50 3.38 17.27
CA THR A 459 -3.14 2.87 17.11
C THR A 459 -2.30 3.84 16.27
N THR A 460 -1.03 4.03 16.62
CA THR A 460 -0.17 5.00 15.92
C THR A 460 0.57 4.42 14.72
N ALA A 461 0.33 3.16 14.36
CA ALA A 461 0.74 2.56 13.09
C ALA A 461 -0.41 1.68 12.53
N ASP A 462 -0.10 0.58 11.85
CA ASP A 462 -1.06 -0.42 11.40
C ASP A 462 -1.86 -1.00 12.58
N HIS A 463 -3.09 -1.41 12.31
CA HIS A 463 -3.90 -2.11 13.30
C HIS A 463 -3.49 -3.58 13.38
N ILE A 464 -3.48 -4.28 12.24
CA ILE A 464 -3.09 -5.69 12.17
C ILE A 464 -2.15 -5.88 10.99
N HIS A 465 -0.90 -6.25 11.27
CA HIS A 465 0.15 -6.39 10.27
C HIS A 465 0.76 -7.78 10.32
N PHE A 466 0.70 -8.51 9.20
CA PHE A 466 1.34 -9.82 9.06
C PHE A 466 2.60 -9.65 8.25
N ALA A 467 3.76 -9.76 8.91
CA ALA A 467 5.04 -9.73 8.23
C ALA A 467 5.31 -11.07 7.53
N ARG A 468 5.00 -12.17 8.23
CA ARG A 468 5.11 -13.57 7.79
C ARG A 468 4.13 -14.45 8.58
N SER A 469 3.59 -15.49 7.95
CA SER A 469 2.82 -16.54 8.64
C SER A 469 2.78 -17.85 7.83
N GLN A 470 2.18 -18.89 8.40
CA GLN A 470 1.79 -20.11 7.67
C GLN A 470 0.27 -20.18 7.41
N GLY A 471 -0.44 -19.06 7.63
CA GLY A 471 -1.84 -18.92 7.31
C GLY A 471 -2.82 -19.49 8.34
N PHE A 472 -4.04 -19.79 7.88
CA PHE A 472 -5.17 -20.28 8.69
C PHE A 472 -5.54 -19.27 9.79
N PHE A 473 -6.02 -18.10 9.37
CA PHE A 473 -6.47 -17.03 10.27
C PHE A 473 -7.96 -16.71 10.13
N LYS A 474 -8.66 -16.52 11.27
CA LYS A 474 -10.04 -16.01 11.30
C LYS A 474 -10.16 -14.70 12.06
N MET A 475 -10.94 -13.77 11.54
CA MET A 475 -11.35 -12.54 12.22
C MET A 475 -12.87 -12.42 12.17
N ILE A 476 -13.52 -12.53 13.32
CA ILE A 476 -14.97 -12.69 13.42
C ILE A 476 -15.55 -11.64 14.37
N GLY A 477 -16.46 -10.81 13.85
CA GLY A 477 -17.21 -9.85 14.66
C GLY A 477 -16.34 -8.76 15.28
N CYS A 478 -15.37 -8.22 14.52
CA CYS A 478 -14.38 -7.27 15.01
C CYS A 478 -14.60 -5.85 14.45
N GLU A 479 -14.36 -4.82 15.27
CA GLU A 479 -14.31 -3.42 14.85
C GLU A 479 -12.87 -2.89 14.85
N ILE A 480 -12.44 -2.29 13.74
CA ILE A 480 -11.08 -1.74 13.56
C ILE A 480 -11.19 -0.32 13.04
N SER A 481 -10.75 0.65 13.83
CA SER A 481 -10.99 2.04 13.47
C SER A 481 -9.95 3.03 13.95
N ARG A 482 -9.84 4.14 13.20
CA ARG A 482 -9.15 5.38 13.60
C ARG A 482 -7.65 5.27 13.88
N GLY A 483 -6.97 4.27 13.36
CA GLY A 483 -5.51 4.15 13.43
C GLY A 483 -4.74 5.10 12.48
N ALA A 484 -3.42 5.01 12.52
CA ALA A 484 -2.51 5.81 11.70
C ALA A 484 -2.23 5.20 10.32
N ASP A 485 -2.43 3.89 10.17
CA ASP A 485 -2.12 3.14 8.97
C ASP A 485 -3.21 2.09 8.66
N ASP A 486 -2.93 1.15 7.76
CA ASP A 486 -3.88 0.16 7.26
C ASP A 486 -4.68 -0.55 8.38
N CYS A 487 -5.96 -0.87 8.14
CA CYS A 487 -6.72 -1.70 9.10
C CYS A 487 -6.17 -3.12 9.14
N VAL A 488 -5.87 -3.70 7.97
CA VAL A 488 -5.10 -4.95 7.91
C VAL A 488 -4.08 -4.87 6.78
N ASN A 489 -2.92 -5.46 7.00
CA ASN A 489 -1.91 -5.72 5.98
C ASN A 489 -1.50 -7.20 6.06
N PHE A 490 -1.87 -7.99 5.05
CA PHE A 490 -1.59 -9.42 4.99
C PHE A 490 -0.58 -9.73 3.89
N HIS A 491 0.65 -10.07 4.29
CA HIS A 491 1.71 -10.41 3.35
C HIS A 491 2.75 -11.37 3.94
N ASP A 492 3.67 -11.79 3.08
CA ASP A 492 4.98 -12.31 3.47
C ASP A 492 6.08 -11.36 2.98
N GLY A 493 7.31 -11.51 3.49
CA GLY A 493 8.45 -10.72 3.06
C GLY A 493 9.18 -11.31 1.84
N SER A 494 9.54 -10.45 0.87
CA SER A 494 10.40 -10.81 -0.26
C SER A 494 11.81 -10.22 -0.13
N ALA A 495 12.79 -10.84 -0.77
CA ALA A 495 14.14 -10.30 -0.88
C ALA A 495 14.49 -10.02 -2.36
N VAL A 496 15.46 -9.13 -2.59
CA VAL A 496 15.89 -8.76 -3.95
C VAL A 496 17.39 -8.93 -4.06
N VAL A 497 17.82 -9.75 -5.02
CA VAL A 497 19.20 -10.20 -5.17
C VAL A 497 19.65 -10.16 -6.64
N LYS A 498 20.93 -9.92 -6.90
CA LYS A 498 21.56 -9.96 -8.23
C LYS A 498 22.50 -11.15 -8.33
N LYS A 499 22.51 -11.84 -9.48
CA LYS A 499 23.49 -12.90 -9.76
C LYS A 499 24.85 -12.28 -10.02
N ILE A 500 25.89 -12.73 -9.31
CA ILE A 500 27.28 -12.26 -9.46
C ILE A 500 28.26 -13.39 -9.78
N GLY A 501 27.78 -14.63 -9.88
CA GLY A 501 28.54 -15.80 -10.30
C GLY A 501 27.63 -17.02 -10.47
N PRO A 502 28.17 -18.20 -10.85
CA PRO A 502 27.36 -19.41 -11.05
C PRO A 502 26.55 -19.81 -9.81
N ARG A 503 27.14 -19.65 -8.62
CA ARG A 503 26.53 -20.01 -7.32
C ARG A 503 26.53 -18.86 -6.32
N LYS A 504 26.63 -17.62 -6.79
CA LYS A 504 26.78 -16.42 -5.95
C LYS A 504 25.73 -15.37 -6.27
N LEU A 505 25.06 -14.89 -5.23
CA LEU A 505 24.11 -13.78 -5.26
C LEU A 505 24.61 -12.63 -4.39
N ARG A 506 24.23 -11.40 -4.74
CA ARG A 506 24.41 -10.20 -3.91
C ARG A 506 23.07 -9.55 -3.62
N SER A 507 22.79 -9.19 -2.38
CA SER A 507 21.59 -8.43 -2.03
C SER A 507 21.60 -7.04 -2.67
N ILE A 508 20.45 -6.59 -3.18
CA ILE A 508 20.26 -5.19 -3.60
C ILE A 508 19.84 -4.31 -2.42
N GLN A 509 19.09 -4.86 -1.47
CA GLN A 509 18.74 -4.20 -0.23
C GLN A 509 18.73 -5.15 0.97
N ARG A 510 18.58 -4.58 2.18
CA ARG A 510 18.75 -5.29 3.46
C ARG A 510 17.52 -6.10 3.91
N ARG A 511 16.33 -5.78 3.39
CA ARG A 511 15.08 -6.37 3.88
C ARG A 511 14.99 -7.86 3.57
N ASN A 512 14.52 -8.62 4.55
CA ASN A 512 14.20 -10.06 4.48
C ASN A 512 15.36 -10.97 4.05
N ILE A 513 16.62 -10.50 4.10
CA ILE A 513 17.80 -11.31 3.74
C ILE A 513 18.00 -12.49 4.70
N ASP A 514 17.42 -12.45 5.90
CA ASP A 514 17.38 -13.56 6.84
C ASP A 514 16.72 -14.84 6.26
N MET A 515 15.89 -14.72 5.22
CA MET A 515 15.35 -15.91 4.54
C MET A 515 16.44 -16.79 3.89
N PHE A 516 17.59 -16.20 3.54
CA PHE A 516 18.72 -16.90 2.96
C PHE A 516 19.64 -17.54 4.02
N ALA A 517 19.34 -17.46 5.32
CA ALA A 517 20.19 -18.06 6.36
C ALA A 517 20.67 -19.47 5.99
N GLU A 518 21.90 -19.81 6.37
CA GLU A 518 22.55 -21.05 5.96
C GLU A 518 21.64 -22.27 6.17
N GLY A 519 21.53 -23.11 5.13
CA GLY A 519 20.66 -24.27 5.10
C GLY A 519 19.24 -24.00 4.62
N ASN A 520 18.77 -22.74 4.58
CA ASN A 520 17.42 -22.42 4.12
C ASN A 520 17.28 -22.62 2.60
N THR A 521 16.08 -23.03 2.20
CA THR A 521 15.65 -23.05 0.80
C THR A 521 14.93 -21.75 0.45
N VAL A 522 15.16 -21.24 -0.76
CA VAL A 522 14.52 -20.03 -1.31
C VAL A 522 14.09 -20.31 -2.76
N GLU A 523 12.90 -19.85 -3.14
CA GLU A 523 12.46 -19.84 -4.54
C GLU A 523 12.87 -18.52 -5.20
N LEU A 524 13.44 -18.60 -6.40
CA LEU A 524 13.80 -17.43 -7.20
C LEU A 524 12.75 -17.16 -8.28
N LEU A 525 12.35 -15.91 -8.39
CA LEU A 525 11.54 -15.35 -9.45
C LEU A 525 12.38 -14.34 -10.23
N GLN A 526 12.11 -14.20 -11.51
CA GLN A 526 12.69 -13.11 -12.31
C GLN A 526 12.15 -11.75 -11.83
N PHE A 527 12.76 -10.67 -12.31
CA PHE A 527 12.39 -9.31 -11.95
C PHE A 527 10.91 -8.98 -12.18
N ASP A 528 10.26 -9.62 -13.15
CA ASP A 528 8.86 -9.41 -13.53
C ASP A 528 7.88 -10.38 -12.84
N TYR A 529 8.32 -11.06 -11.78
CA TYR A 529 7.59 -12.11 -11.07
C TYR A 529 7.38 -13.41 -11.87
N GLU A 530 8.04 -13.60 -13.02
CA GLU A 530 8.07 -14.92 -13.66
C GLU A 530 8.76 -15.94 -12.75
N ARG A 531 8.06 -17.02 -12.40
CA ARG A 531 8.63 -18.10 -11.58
C ARG A 531 9.67 -18.87 -12.39
N THR A 532 10.88 -18.99 -11.85
CA THR A 532 11.91 -19.84 -12.45
C THR A 532 11.64 -21.33 -12.24
N GLY A 533 10.78 -21.67 -11.27
CA GLY A 533 10.55 -23.05 -10.82
C GLY A 533 11.71 -23.64 -10.00
N ILE A 534 12.79 -22.87 -9.80
CA ILE A 534 14.01 -23.34 -9.15
C ILE A 534 14.00 -22.91 -7.68
N LYS A 535 14.21 -23.90 -6.83
CA LYS A 535 14.47 -23.73 -5.40
C LYS A 535 15.95 -23.93 -5.15
N ILE A 536 16.60 -22.96 -4.53
CA ILE A 536 18.02 -23.00 -4.19
C ILE A 536 18.17 -23.15 -2.69
N LYS A 537 19.25 -23.80 -2.26
CA LYS A 537 19.63 -23.89 -0.85
C LYS A 537 20.88 -23.04 -0.61
N SER A 538 20.81 -22.16 0.38
CA SER A 538 21.94 -21.31 0.76
C SER A 538 22.98 -22.13 1.52
N SER A 539 24.25 -22.03 1.11
CA SER A 539 25.38 -22.64 1.82
C SER A 539 26.12 -21.66 2.72
N SER A 540 26.04 -20.35 2.44
CA SER A 540 26.56 -19.31 3.33
C SER A 540 25.91 -17.96 3.05
N VAL A 541 25.85 -17.09 4.08
CA VAL A 541 25.44 -15.69 3.93
C VAL A 541 26.41 -14.81 4.70
N LYS A 542 27.06 -13.89 3.98
CA LYS A 542 28.08 -13.00 4.55
C LYS A 542 27.66 -11.55 4.38
N LYS A 543 27.59 -10.80 5.48
CA LYS A 543 27.46 -9.34 5.44
C LYS A 543 28.77 -8.71 4.97
N LEU A 544 28.67 -7.77 4.04
CA LEU A 544 29.77 -7.02 3.44
C LEU A 544 29.94 -5.66 4.11
N GLU A 545 31.07 -4.99 3.84
CA GLU A 545 31.42 -3.68 4.42
C GLU A 545 30.47 -2.55 3.98
N ASP A 546 29.96 -2.61 2.74
CA ASP A 546 28.93 -1.69 2.24
C ASP A 546 27.55 -1.92 2.90
N GLY A 547 27.46 -2.93 3.75
CA GLY A 547 26.25 -3.36 4.44
C GLY A 547 25.22 -3.97 3.51
N ASN A 548 25.64 -4.54 2.37
CA ASN A 548 24.91 -5.56 1.62
C ASN A 548 25.37 -6.97 2.04
N TRP A 549 24.82 -8.02 1.42
CA TRP A 549 25.12 -9.42 1.72
C TRP A 549 25.51 -10.15 0.44
N GLU A 550 26.50 -11.03 0.56
CA GLU A 550 26.80 -12.07 -0.42
C GLU A 550 26.21 -13.39 0.07
N ILE A 551 25.58 -14.12 -0.84
CA ILE A 551 24.93 -15.40 -0.56
C ILE A 551 25.54 -16.44 -1.51
N GLU A 552 26.07 -17.52 -0.95
CA GLU A 552 26.50 -18.68 -1.71
C GLU A 552 25.43 -19.77 -1.67
N THR A 553 25.32 -20.52 -2.76
CA THR A 553 24.30 -21.55 -2.97
C THR A 553 24.94 -22.90 -3.26
N GLU A 554 24.27 -23.98 -2.87
CA GLU A 554 24.77 -25.35 -3.08
C GLU A 554 24.79 -25.73 -4.57
N SER A 555 23.82 -25.23 -5.35
CA SER A 555 23.61 -25.52 -6.77
C SER A 555 23.77 -24.28 -7.66
N ASP A 556 24.02 -24.50 -8.95
CA ASP A 556 24.07 -23.40 -9.93
C ASP A 556 22.73 -22.63 -10.00
N LEU A 557 22.86 -21.30 -10.10
CA LEU A 557 21.77 -20.36 -10.21
C LEU A 557 21.23 -20.33 -11.65
N PRO A 558 19.91 -20.14 -11.84
CA PRO A 558 19.34 -19.94 -13.17
C PRO A 558 19.95 -18.75 -13.91
N GLU A 559 19.70 -18.68 -15.21
CA GLU A 559 19.91 -17.44 -15.97
C GLU A 559 19.02 -16.32 -15.41
N GLN A 560 19.62 -15.14 -15.26
CA GLN A 560 18.91 -13.94 -14.83
C GLN A 560 18.56 -13.14 -16.08
N THR A 561 17.27 -13.01 -16.39
CA THR A 561 16.79 -12.37 -17.63
C THR A 561 16.60 -10.85 -17.48
N GLY A 562 16.76 -10.32 -16.27
CA GLY A 562 16.67 -8.89 -15.96
C GLY A 562 17.77 -8.40 -15.01
N ASP A 563 17.47 -7.36 -14.25
CA ASP A 563 18.43 -6.70 -13.35
C ASP A 563 18.51 -7.33 -11.96
N CYS A 564 17.54 -8.18 -11.60
CA CYS A 564 17.49 -8.86 -10.31
C CYS A 564 16.65 -10.14 -10.36
N PHE A 565 16.77 -10.94 -9.30
CA PHE A 565 15.78 -11.91 -8.88
C PHE A 565 15.00 -11.36 -7.69
N VAL A 566 13.71 -11.70 -7.63
CA VAL A 566 12.90 -11.61 -6.42
C VAL A 566 12.91 -12.98 -5.76
N ALA A 567 13.05 -13.00 -4.44
CA ALA A 567 13.26 -14.22 -3.68
C ALA A 567 12.20 -14.38 -2.60
N PHE A 568 11.61 -15.57 -2.52
CA PHE A 568 10.57 -15.95 -1.56
C PHE A 568 11.01 -17.16 -0.73
N SER A 569 10.60 -17.18 0.54
CA SER A 569 10.85 -18.32 1.42
C SER A 569 9.66 -19.27 1.38
N PRO A 570 9.85 -20.55 1.02
CA PRO A 570 8.78 -21.55 1.10
C PRO A 570 8.41 -21.94 2.54
N GLN A 571 9.08 -21.38 3.56
CA GLN A 571 8.76 -21.63 4.97
C GLN A 571 7.49 -20.88 5.43
N TYR A 572 7.15 -19.81 4.72
CA TYR A 572 6.01 -18.94 4.98
C TYR A 572 5.08 -18.96 3.78
N ASP A 573 3.78 -18.85 4.06
CA ASP A 573 2.72 -18.80 3.07
C ASP A 573 1.48 -18.25 3.78
N THR A 574 1.43 -16.93 3.94
CA THR A 574 0.30 -16.24 4.52
C THR A 574 -0.92 -16.47 3.64
N ARG A 575 -1.79 -17.39 4.07
CA ARG A 575 -2.95 -17.85 3.30
C ARG A 575 -4.11 -18.35 4.15
N ASN A 576 -5.23 -18.67 3.51
CA ASN A 576 -6.42 -19.27 4.13
C ASN A 576 -6.97 -18.38 5.26
N ILE A 577 -7.36 -17.17 4.88
CA ILE A 577 -7.79 -16.09 5.77
C ILE A 577 -9.30 -15.86 5.61
N ILE A 578 -10.02 -15.82 6.73
CA ILE A 578 -11.47 -15.56 6.75
C ILE A 578 -11.75 -14.31 7.59
N LEU A 579 -12.34 -13.28 6.98
CA LEU A 579 -12.89 -12.10 7.67
C LEU A 579 -14.42 -12.13 7.55
N ARG A 580 -15.13 -12.14 8.67
CA ARG A 580 -16.60 -12.21 8.71
C ARG A 580 -17.18 -11.26 9.74
N ASP A 581 -18.25 -10.56 9.38
CA ASP A 581 -18.98 -9.63 10.26
C ASP A 581 -18.08 -8.53 10.86
N CYS A 582 -17.09 -8.05 10.11
CA CYS A 582 -16.13 -7.05 10.57
C CYS A 582 -16.47 -5.64 10.09
N TYR A 583 -16.08 -4.63 10.88
CA TYR A 583 -16.26 -3.22 10.56
C TYR A 583 -14.93 -2.46 10.57
N PHE A 584 -14.48 -2.04 9.40
CA PHE A 584 -13.22 -1.32 9.18
C PHE A 584 -13.49 0.13 8.81
N HIS A 585 -13.13 1.10 9.65
CA HIS A 585 -13.48 2.49 9.36
C HIS A 585 -12.55 3.57 9.89
N ASP A 586 -12.57 4.72 9.21
CA ASP A 586 -11.82 5.92 9.59
C ASP A 586 -10.30 5.70 9.76
N SER A 587 -9.73 4.67 9.09
CA SER A 587 -8.27 4.53 9.01
C SER A 587 -7.66 5.68 8.23
N SER A 588 -6.43 6.06 8.62
CA SER A 588 -5.64 7.07 7.90
C SER A 588 -4.98 6.56 6.62
N SER A 589 -5.11 5.27 6.31
CA SER A 589 -4.56 4.62 5.13
C SER A 589 -5.64 3.77 4.43
N ASN A 590 -5.30 2.59 3.92
CA ASN A 590 -6.24 1.67 3.26
C ASN A 590 -7.11 0.96 4.30
N GLY A 591 -8.26 0.44 3.86
CA GLY A 591 -9.02 -0.52 4.65
C GLY A 591 -8.24 -1.84 4.74
N LEU A 592 -8.25 -2.61 3.65
CA LEU A 592 -7.59 -3.91 3.60
C LEU A 592 -6.47 -3.89 2.56
N LEU A 593 -5.22 -4.08 2.99
CA LEU A 593 -4.07 -4.27 2.12
C LEU A 593 -3.75 -5.78 2.05
N LEU A 594 -3.97 -6.38 0.88
CA LEU A 594 -3.96 -7.83 0.66
C LEU A 594 -2.86 -8.21 -0.34
N LEU A 595 -1.88 -8.98 0.14
CA LEU A 595 -0.74 -9.49 -0.62
C LEU A 595 -0.53 -11.00 -0.35
N ALA A 596 -1.65 -11.69 -0.11
CA ALA A 596 -1.76 -13.05 0.40
C ALA A 596 -2.78 -13.85 -0.43
N ARG A 597 -2.92 -15.16 -0.14
CA ARG A 597 -3.72 -16.09 -0.97
C ARG A 597 -4.81 -16.81 -0.17
N ASP A 598 -5.80 -17.38 -0.86
CA ASP A 598 -6.94 -18.09 -0.25
C ASP A 598 -7.64 -17.21 0.80
N ILE A 599 -8.31 -16.14 0.37
CA ILE A 599 -8.93 -15.16 1.28
C ILE A 599 -10.45 -15.12 1.04
N THR A 600 -11.23 -15.16 2.11
CA THR A 600 -12.67 -14.90 2.08
C THR A 600 -13.00 -13.71 2.98
N ILE A 601 -13.68 -12.71 2.41
CA ILE A 601 -14.19 -11.54 3.12
C ILE A 601 -15.70 -11.50 2.87
N GLU A 602 -16.48 -11.63 3.93
CA GLU A 602 -17.93 -11.66 3.80
C GLU A 602 -18.62 -10.89 4.91
N ASP A 603 -19.76 -10.28 4.56
CA ASP A 603 -20.64 -9.56 5.51
C ASP A 603 -19.91 -8.44 6.29
N CYS A 604 -18.90 -7.83 5.65
CA CYS A 604 -18.07 -6.78 6.24
C CYS A 604 -18.48 -5.37 5.78
N ILE A 605 -18.16 -4.37 6.61
CA ILE A 605 -18.35 -2.95 6.29
C ILE A 605 -16.99 -2.26 6.25
N LEU A 606 -16.69 -1.57 5.15
CA LEU A 606 -15.51 -0.73 4.98
C LEU A 606 -15.96 0.71 4.76
N ARG A 607 -15.63 1.63 5.68
CA ARG A 607 -16.18 3.00 5.65
C ARG A 607 -15.13 4.08 5.88
N ASN A 608 -15.12 5.10 5.04
CA ASN A 608 -14.36 6.33 5.27
C ASN A 608 -12.85 6.12 5.57
N ASN A 609 -12.24 5.06 5.05
CA ASN A 609 -10.79 4.88 5.07
C ASN A 609 -10.16 5.87 4.09
N LEU A 610 -9.05 6.52 4.46
CA LEU A 610 -8.55 7.69 3.72
C LEU A 610 -7.98 7.36 2.35
N LEU A 611 -7.57 6.11 2.12
CA LEU A 611 -7.13 5.56 0.83
C LEU A 611 -8.13 4.50 0.33
N CYS A 612 -7.68 3.53 -0.46
CA CYS A 612 -8.54 2.52 -1.06
C CYS A 612 -9.27 1.71 0.02
N ALA A 613 -10.50 1.26 -0.26
CA ALA A 613 -11.19 0.32 0.60
C ALA A 613 -10.39 -0.98 0.68
N ILE A 614 -9.98 -1.50 -0.48
CA ILE A 614 -9.22 -2.73 -0.60
C ILE A 614 -8.13 -2.51 -1.65
N LYS A 615 -6.92 -2.98 -1.33
CA LYS A 615 -5.76 -2.91 -2.20
C LYS A 615 -5.14 -4.29 -2.33
N PHE A 616 -5.17 -4.84 -3.54
CA PHE A 616 -4.42 -6.03 -3.92
C PHE A 616 -3.05 -5.59 -4.42
N LEU A 617 -2.00 -6.04 -3.75
CA LEU A 617 -0.66 -5.57 -4.04
C LEU A 617 0.34 -6.72 -3.96
N THR A 618 1.48 -6.52 -4.58
CA THR A 618 2.72 -7.28 -4.36
C THR A 618 3.83 -6.51 -5.04
N GLY A 619 5.07 -6.67 -4.60
CA GLY A 619 6.14 -5.98 -5.29
C GLY A 619 7.48 -6.02 -4.59
N TYR A 620 8.40 -5.28 -5.17
CA TYR A 620 9.69 -5.01 -4.56
C TYR A 620 10.20 -3.63 -4.94
N THR A 621 11.06 -3.09 -4.08
CA THR A 621 11.82 -1.87 -4.36
C THR A 621 13.29 -2.09 -4.01
N TYR A 622 14.16 -1.20 -4.49
CA TYR A 622 15.59 -1.23 -4.18
C TYR A 622 15.96 -0.49 -2.89
N LYS A 623 14.98 0.13 -2.21
CA LYS A 623 15.25 1.00 -1.04
C LYS A 623 14.27 0.88 0.11
N SER A 624 13.08 0.31 -0.10
CA SER A 624 12.01 0.24 0.91
C SER A 624 11.26 -1.10 0.85
N TRP A 625 10.00 -1.10 0.44
CA TRP A 625 9.07 -2.22 0.54
C TRP A 625 9.46 -3.41 -0.35
N CYS A 626 9.20 -4.60 0.18
CA CYS A 626 9.41 -5.91 -0.45
C CYS A 626 8.44 -6.91 0.18
N GLU A 627 7.20 -6.88 -0.30
CA GLU A 627 6.07 -7.50 0.37
C GLU A 627 5.20 -8.24 -0.65
N GLY A 628 4.73 -9.42 -0.24
CA GLY A 628 3.82 -10.26 -1.00
C GLY A 628 4.51 -11.27 -1.92
N TYR A 629 3.91 -12.45 -2.02
CA TYR A 629 4.28 -13.48 -3.01
C TYR A 629 3.38 -13.45 -4.26
N GLY A 630 2.39 -12.54 -4.26
CA GLY A 630 1.27 -12.51 -5.18
C GLY A 630 -0.06 -12.82 -4.47
N VAL A 631 -1.13 -12.34 -5.08
CA VAL A 631 -2.51 -12.55 -4.62
C VAL A 631 -3.12 -13.66 -5.45
N ASP A 632 -3.80 -14.61 -4.82
CA ASP A 632 -4.44 -15.75 -5.49
C ASP A 632 -5.66 -16.20 -4.69
N ASN A 633 -6.74 -16.54 -5.39
CA ASN A 633 -7.97 -17.11 -4.82
C ASN A 633 -8.57 -16.25 -3.70
N VAL A 634 -9.10 -15.08 -4.06
CA VAL A 634 -9.78 -14.17 -3.14
C VAL A 634 -11.25 -14.03 -3.48
N VAL A 635 -12.13 -14.12 -2.48
CA VAL A 635 -13.57 -13.88 -2.60
C VAL A 635 -13.98 -12.76 -1.64
N ILE A 636 -14.64 -11.74 -2.17
CA ILE A 636 -15.26 -10.65 -1.41
C ILE A 636 -16.74 -10.61 -1.77
N ARG A 637 -17.61 -10.82 -0.78
CA ARG A 637 -19.06 -10.87 -1.02
C ARG A 637 -19.89 -10.26 0.09
N ASN A 638 -21.08 -9.80 -0.26
CA ASN A 638 -22.06 -9.24 0.68
C ASN A 638 -21.50 -8.10 1.57
N CYS A 639 -20.46 -7.41 1.11
CA CYS A 639 -19.84 -6.33 1.86
C CYS A 639 -20.43 -4.97 1.47
N LEU A 640 -20.34 -4.01 2.39
CA LEU A 640 -20.64 -2.60 2.16
C LEU A 640 -19.34 -1.79 2.10
N LEU A 641 -19.07 -1.18 0.95
CA LEU A 641 -17.98 -0.22 0.77
C LEU A 641 -18.58 1.19 0.73
N ASP A 642 -18.40 1.95 1.81
CA ASP A 642 -19.11 3.20 2.05
C ASP A 642 -18.16 4.41 2.10
N ARG A 643 -18.16 5.20 1.03
CA ARG A 643 -17.34 6.41 0.82
C ARG A 643 -15.85 6.19 1.11
N PRO A 644 -15.19 5.18 0.51
CA PRO A 644 -13.74 5.05 0.62
C PRO A 644 -13.02 6.21 -0.07
N ASN A 645 -11.73 6.37 0.24
CA ASN A 645 -10.85 7.36 -0.36
C ASN A 645 -11.43 8.80 -0.42
N PRO A 646 -11.94 9.36 0.70
CA PRO A 646 -12.53 10.69 0.71
C PRO A 646 -11.52 11.79 0.34
N THR A 647 -10.21 11.49 0.41
CA THR A 647 -9.11 12.40 0.12
C THR A 647 -8.78 12.55 -1.37
N ASN A 648 -9.38 11.74 -2.25
CA ASN A 648 -9.06 11.66 -3.67
C ASN A 648 -7.57 11.35 -3.92
N LYS A 649 -6.95 10.54 -3.04
CA LYS A 649 -5.57 10.11 -3.24
C LYS A 649 -5.52 9.14 -4.41
N SER A 650 -4.65 9.43 -5.36
CA SER A 650 -4.45 8.59 -6.54
C SER A 650 -3.25 7.66 -6.38
N ASN A 651 -3.38 6.47 -6.97
CA ASN A 651 -2.29 5.56 -7.28
C ASN A 651 -2.21 5.44 -8.81
N ASN A 652 -1.00 5.50 -9.38
CA ASN A 652 -0.78 5.51 -10.84
C ASN A 652 -1.69 6.51 -11.58
N GLY A 653 -1.85 7.71 -11.00
CA GLY A 653 -2.65 8.79 -11.58
C GLY A 653 -4.17 8.62 -11.48
N LYS A 654 -4.69 7.54 -10.86
CA LYS A 654 -6.13 7.28 -10.74
C LYS A 654 -6.56 7.18 -9.28
N VAL A 655 -7.68 7.83 -8.95
CA VAL A 655 -8.41 7.61 -7.69
C VAL A 655 -9.29 6.38 -7.88
N ALA A 656 -9.24 5.44 -6.94
CA ALA A 656 -10.04 4.21 -7.00
C ALA A 656 -10.52 3.78 -5.61
N ASP A 657 -11.64 3.05 -5.58
CA ASP A 657 -12.15 2.39 -4.37
C ASP A 657 -11.42 1.06 -4.14
N ILE A 658 -11.18 0.31 -5.22
CA ILE A 658 -10.37 -0.91 -5.28
C ILE A 658 -9.12 -0.68 -6.13
N PHE A 659 -7.96 -1.11 -5.67
CA PHE A 659 -6.72 -1.02 -6.43
C PHE A 659 -6.00 -2.36 -6.48
N ALA A 660 -5.82 -2.92 -7.66
CA ALA A 660 -5.02 -4.11 -7.93
C ALA A 660 -3.85 -3.73 -8.84
N ALA A 661 -2.62 -3.85 -8.36
CA ALA A 661 -1.42 -3.66 -9.17
C ALA A 661 -0.20 -4.28 -8.50
N MET A 662 0.96 -4.16 -9.15
CA MET A 662 2.24 -4.39 -8.49
C MET A 662 3.10 -3.13 -8.47
N TYR A 663 4.13 -3.14 -7.62
CA TYR A 663 5.20 -2.13 -7.63
C TYR A 663 6.55 -2.79 -7.90
N MET A 664 7.36 -2.15 -8.75
CA MET A 664 8.67 -2.66 -9.15
C MET A 664 9.73 -1.55 -9.03
N ARG A 665 10.87 -1.90 -8.44
CA ARG A 665 12.11 -1.10 -8.28
C ARG A 665 12.01 0.13 -7.37
N VAL A 666 10.96 0.93 -7.51
CA VAL A 666 10.71 2.17 -6.77
C VAL A 666 9.30 2.19 -6.21
N ASP A 667 9.03 3.11 -5.29
CA ASP A 667 7.69 3.39 -4.78
C ASP A 667 7.50 4.92 -4.71
N PRO A 668 6.47 5.49 -5.35
CA PRO A 668 5.49 4.82 -6.22
C PRO A 668 6.12 4.30 -7.53
N SER A 669 5.54 3.24 -8.09
CA SER A 669 5.93 2.69 -9.39
C SER A 669 4.72 2.52 -10.31
N GLU A 670 4.87 3.00 -11.54
CA GLU A 670 3.90 2.78 -12.62
C GLU A 670 4.21 1.51 -13.43
N GLU A 671 5.35 0.86 -13.18
CA GLU A 671 5.75 -0.35 -13.90
C GLU A 671 4.88 -1.54 -13.47
N GLN A 672 4.41 -2.30 -14.46
CA GLN A 672 3.50 -3.44 -14.30
C GLN A 672 4.05 -4.66 -15.05
N SER A 673 3.63 -5.86 -14.67
CA SER A 673 4.07 -7.11 -15.29
C SER A 673 2.93 -7.81 -16.03
N MET A 674 3.25 -8.40 -17.18
CA MET A 674 2.37 -9.30 -17.91
C MET A 674 2.24 -10.69 -17.27
N ARG A 675 3.03 -11.00 -16.23
CA ARG A 675 3.05 -12.32 -15.56
C ARG A 675 1.96 -12.52 -14.50
N ALA A 676 1.10 -11.52 -14.32
CA ALA A 676 -0.08 -11.54 -13.45
C ALA A 676 0.16 -12.19 -12.05
N PRO A 677 0.89 -11.50 -11.16
CA PRO A 677 1.06 -11.96 -9.78
C PRO A 677 -0.20 -11.75 -8.92
N ILE A 678 -1.21 -11.03 -9.42
CA ILE A 678 -2.56 -11.00 -8.85
C ILE A 678 -3.43 -11.92 -9.70
N ARG A 679 -4.10 -12.90 -9.11
CA ARG A 679 -4.97 -13.79 -9.88
C ARG A 679 -6.16 -14.32 -9.08
N ASN A 680 -7.16 -14.82 -9.79
CA ASN A 680 -8.32 -15.49 -9.22
C ASN A 680 -9.00 -14.65 -8.12
N VAL A 681 -9.46 -13.45 -8.48
CA VAL A 681 -10.17 -12.54 -7.57
C VAL A 681 -11.63 -12.46 -7.96
N LEU A 682 -12.53 -12.66 -7.01
CA LEU A 682 -13.97 -12.54 -7.17
C LEU A 682 -14.52 -11.48 -6.20
N ILE A 683 -15.16 -10.46 -6.75
CA ILE A 683 -15.88 -9.43 -5.99
C ILE A 683 -17.33 -9.47 -6.44
N GLU A 684 -18.22 -10.02 -5.60
CA GLU A 684 -19.61 -10.25 -5.99
C GLU A 684 -20.65 -9.84 -4.95
N ASN A 685 -21.82 -9.40 -5.42
CA ASN A 685 -22.96 -9.08 -4.55
C ASN A 685 -22.64 -8.05 -3.43
N ASN A 686 -21.67 -7.17 -3.68
CA ASN A 686 -21.31 -6.10 -2.75
C ASN A 686 -22.06 -4.81 -3.10
N ARG A 687 -22.18 -3.92 -2.12
CA ARG A 687 -22.74 -2.59 -2.29
C ARG A 687 -21.67 -1.52 -2.10
N PHE A 688 -21.51 -0.66 -3.10
CA PHE A 688 -20.59 0.46 -3.09
C PHE A 688 -21.40 1.76 -3.03
N VAL A 689 -21.09 2.62 -2.08
CA VAL A 689 -21.81 3.89 -1.88
C VAL A 689 -20.81 5.04 -1.93
N GLY A 690 -21.09 6.02 -2.80
CA GLY A 690 -20.32 7.27 -2.84
C GLY A 690 -18.93 7.14 -3.46
N THR A 691 -18.77 6.27 -4.46
CA THR A 691 -17.57 6.13 -5.27
C THR A 691 -17.17 7.47 -5.89
N LYS A 692 -15.92 7.89 -5.66
CA LYS A 692 -15.41 9.20 -6.10
C LYS A 692 -14.66 9.16 -7.43
N GLY A 693 -13.93 8.08 -7.71
CA GLY A 693 -13.14 7.87 -8.92
C GLY A 693 -13.55 6.59 -9.63
N LEU A 694 -12.57 5.76 -9.99
CA LEU A 694 -12.81 4.41 -10.49
C LEU A 694 -13.42 3.53 -9.39
N ILE A 695 -14.27 2.58 -9.78
CA ILE A 695 -14.63 1.45 -8.93
C ILE A 695 -13.38 0.61 -8.67
N ALA A 696 -12.68 0.22 -9.75
CA ALA A 696 -11.43 -0.49 -9.64
C ALA A 696 -10.37 -0.06 -10.66
N TYR A 697 -9.13 -0.01 -10.22
CA TYR A 697 -7.94 -0.04 -11.07
C TYR A 697 -7.38 -1.46 -11.03
N ILE A 698 -7.21 -2.09 -12.20
CA ILE A 698 -6.84 -3.50 -12.35
C ILE A 698 -5.60 -3.59 -13.24
N ALA A 699 -4.48 -3.97 -12.64
CA ALA A 699 -3.22 -4.16 -13.32
C ALA A 699 -2.48 -5.40 -12.85
N SER A 700 -1.71 -6.01 -13.75
CA SER A 700 -0.93 -7.22 -13.48
C SER A 700 -1.83 -8.33 -12.89
N ALA A 701 -3.02 -8.52 -13.47
CA ALA A 701 -4.06 -9.39 -12.96
C ALA A 701 -4.50 -10.46 -13.97
N ASP A 702 -4.85 -11.66 -13.48
CA ASP A 702 -5.47 -12.72 -14.27
C ASP A 702 -6.71 -13.31 -13.59
N ASN A 703 -7.80 -13.52 -14.32
CA ASN A 703 -9.06 -14.01 -13.74
C ASN A 703 -9.59 -13.10 -12.61
N PHE A 704 -9.84 -11.84 -12.96
CA PHE A 704 -10.36 -10.81 -12.05
C PHE A 704 -11.83 -10.55 -12.37
N ILE A 705 -12.73 -10.93 -11.45
CA ILE A 705 -14.17 -10.97 -11.66
C ILE A 705 -14.84 -9.95 -10.72
N MET A 706 -15.61 -9.01 -11.27
CA MET A 706 -16.50 -8.12 -10.53
C MET A 706 -17.92 -8.26 -11.06
N ARG A 707 -18.77 -9.00 -10.33
CA ARG A 707 -20.11 -9.34 -10.81
C ARG A 707 -21.25 -9.12 -9.82
N GLY A 708 -22.44 -8.78 -10.30
CA GLY A 708 -23.63 -8.66 -9.45
C GLY A 708 -23.53 -7.59 -8.35
N ASN A 709 -22.58 -6.67 -8.44
CA ASN A 709 -22.41 -5.61 -7.43
C ASN A 709 -23.38 -4.45 -7.71
N THR A 710 -23.72 -3.70 -6.66
CA THR A 710 -24.52 -2.46 -6.77
C THR A 710 -23.65 -1.24 -6.48
N PHE A 711 -23.61 -0.29 -7.41
CA PHE A 711 -22.88 0.97 -7.31
C PHE A 711 -23.87 2.15 -7.16
N GLU A 712 -23.94 2.74 -5.97
CA GLU A 712 -24.75 3.92 -5.68
C GLU A 712 -23.91 5.20 -5.82
N ILE A 713 -24.09 5.90 -6.95
CA ILE A 713 -23.29 7.08 -7.33
C ILE A 713 -24.22 8.28 -7.49
N LYS A 714 -24.51 8.95 -6.37
CA LYS A 714 -25.55 10.00 -6.27
C LYS A 714 -25.04 11.42 -5.99
N SER A 715 -23.73 11.62 -5.91
CA SER A 715 -23.15 12.93 -5.57
C SER A 715 -22.03 13.30 -6.52
N LYS A 716 -22.06 14.53 -7.06
CA LYS A 716 -20.93 15.12 -7.79
C LYS A 716 -19.81 15.46 -6.80
N PRO A 717 -18.62 14.82 -6.86
CA PRO A 717 -17.48 15.23 -6.07
C PRO A 717 -16.70 16.36 -6.73
N LEU A 718 -15.67 16.82 -6.03
CA LEU A 718 -14.78 17.91 -6.41
C LEU A 718 -13.31 17.47 -6.23
N PRO A 719 -12.54 17.25 -7.31
CA PRO A 719 -12.87 17.55 -8.70
C PRO A 719 -13.82 16.51 -9.32
N ASP A 720 -14.50 16.92 -10.38
CA ASP A 720 -15.25 15.99 -11.20
C ASP A 720 -14.29 15.12 -12.02
N LEU A 721 -14.07 13.90 -11.52
CA LEU A 721 -13.24 12.90 -12.19
C LEU A 721 -14.03 12.26 -13.33
N LYS A 722 -13.65 12.55 -14.58
CA LYS A 722 -14.34 12.06 -15.79
C LYS A 722 -14.57 10.55 -15.80
N TYR A 723 -13.64 9.77 -15.23
CA TYR A 723 -13.68 8.31 -15.18
C TYR A 723 -14.49 7.73 -14.00
N ARG A 724 -15.34 8.54 -13.37
CA ARG A 724 -16.18 8.15 -12.22
C ARG A 724 -17.01 6.92 -12.53
N GLY A 725 -17.03 5.97 -11.59
CA GLY A 725 -17.84 4.76 -11.73
C GLY A 725 -17.34 3.82 -12.83
N GLY A 726 -16.17 4.11 -13.41
CA GLY A 726 -15.53 3.26 -14.40
C GLY A 726 -14.49 2.32 -13.79
N PHE A 727 -13.88 1.55 -14.67
CA PHE A 727 -12.78 0.63 -14.42
C PHE A 727 -11.60 1.01 -15.27
N PHE A 728 -10.38 0.75 -14.81
CA PHE A 728 -9.18 0.87 -15.61
C PHE A 728 -8.43 -0.46 -15.63
N VAL A 729 -8.17 -1.02 -16.80
CA VAL A 729 -7.56 -2.35 -16.98
C VAL A 729 -6.29 -2.26 -17.82
N THR A 730 -5.19 -2.81 -17.34
CA THR A 730 -3.91 -2.85 -18.07
C THR A 730 -3.11 -4.07 -17.65
N HIS A 731 -2.21 -4.60 -18.50
CA HIS A 731 -1.34 -5.73 -18.15
C HIS A 731 -2.10 -6.91 -17.52
N SER A 732 -3.27 -7.24 -18.05
CA SER A 732 -4.20 -8.17 -17.43
C SER A 732 -4.88 -9.07 -18.44
N SER A 733 -5.29 -10.26 -17.99
CA SER A 733 -6.04 -11.22 -18.78
C SER A 733 -7.28 -11.71 -18.04
N ASN A 734 -8.30 -12.13 -18.78
CA ASN A 734 -9.50 -12.76 -18.22
C ASN A 734 -10.17 -11.87 -17.15
N VAL A 735 -10.45 -10.62 -17.50
CA VAL A 735 -11.14 -9.68 -16.61
C VAL A 735 -12.62 -9.70 -16.96
N ASP A 736 -13.47 -9.98 -15.98
CA ASP A 736 -14.93 -10.06 -16.14
C ASP A 736 -15.61 -9.02 -15.26
N ILE A 737 -16.28 -8.05 -15.89
CA ILE A 737 -17.05 -7.02 -15.22
C ILE A 737 -18.49 -7.11 -15.72
N SER A 738 -19.31 -7.94 -15.07
CA SER A 738 -20.63 -8.29 -15.60
C SER A 738 -21.78 -8.25 -14.60
N GLY A 739 -23.00 -8.01 -15.09
CA GLY A 739 -24.20 -8.10 -14.27
C GLY A 739 -24.28 -7.09 -13.12
N ASN A 740 -23.48 -6.01 -13.15
CA ASN A 740 -23.50 -5.01 -12.09
C ASN A 740 -24.63 -3.99 -12.31
N LYS A 741 -25.11 -3.40 -11.21
CA LYS A 741 -26.19 -2.41 -11.21
C LYS A 741 -25.68 -1.05 -10.76
N TYR A 742 -25.92 -0.03 -11.56
CA TYR A 742 -25.63 1.36 -11.22
C TYR A 742 -26.90 2.09 -10.82
N ILE A 743 -26.94 2.69 -9.63
CA ILE A 743 -28.03 3.55 -9.17
C ILE A 743 -27.49 4.99 -9.12
N THR A 744 -28.03 5.87 -9.97
CA THR A 744 -27.47 7.22 -10.15
C THR A 744 -28.47 8.23 -10.70
N ASP A 745 -28.34 9.48 -10.25
CA ASP A 745 -29.00 10.67 -10.80
C ASP A 745 -28.04 11.53 -11.67
N LEU A 746 -26.79 11.08 -11.85
CA LEU A 746 -25.72 11.82 -12.54
C LEU A 746 -25.47 11.28 -13.95
N PRO A 747 -25.16 12.15 -14.93
CA PRO A 747 -24.67 11.68 -16.23
C PRO A 747 -23.28 11.02 -16.05
N LEU A 748 -23.24 9.68 -16.09
CA LEU A 748 -22.02 8.88 -15.93
C LEU A 748 -21.31 8.64 -17.28
N GLU A 749 -21.00 9.71 -18.02
CA GLU A 749 -20.48 9.62 -19.40
C GLU A 749 -19.11 8.93 -19.51
N GLY A 750 -18.29 8.98 -18.46
CA GLY A 750 -17.03 8.22 -18.40
C GLY A 750 -17.07 7.00 -17.49
N ALA A 751 -18.26 6.51 -17.12
CA ALA A 751 -18.39 5.18 -16.54
C ALA A 751 -18.36 4.12 -17.65
N GLY A 752 -17.65 3.03 -17.40
CA GLY A 752 -17.31 2.02 -18.40
C GLY A 752 -15.93 1.44 -18.10
N VAL A 753 -15.27 0.87 -19.09
CA VAL A 753 -13.94 0.27 -18.94
C VAL A 753 -12.94 0.99 -19.84
N TYR A 754 -11.95 1.64 -19.22
CA TYR A 754 -10.74 2.09 -19.90
C TYR A 754 -9.74 0.95 -19.93
N TYR A 755 -9.15 0.63 -21.08
CA TYR A 755 -8.17 -0.46 -21.16
C TYR A 755 -7.05 -0.19 -22.17
N THR A 756 -5.85 -0.70 -21.87
CA THR A 756 -4.69 -0.64 -22.78
C THR A 756 -4.70 -1.88 -23.71
N PRO A 757 -5.03 -1.77 -25.01
CA PRO A 757 -5.26 -2.93 -25.87
C PRO A 757 -4.04 -3.85 -26.03
N GLU A 758 -2.83 -3.31 -25.97
CA GLU A 758 -1.59 -4.05 -26.15
C GLU A 758 -1.25 -4.96 -24.97
N THR A 759 -1.87 -4.70 -23.81
CA THR A 759 -1.56 -5.39 -22.55
C THR A 759 -2.79 -6.03 -21.91
N VAL A 760 -3.95 -5.98 -22.58
CA VAL A 760 -5.20 -6.57 -22.10
C VAL A 760 -5.71 -7.62 -23.07
N SER A 761 -6.09 -8.78 -22.54
CA SER A 761 -6.74 -9.84 -23.31
C SER A 761 -7.93 -10.42 -22.55
N ASN A 762 -8.90 -10.97 -23.29
CA ASN A 762 -10.10 -11.60 -22.73
C ASN A 762 -10.84 -10.73 -21.70
N LEU A 763 -11.14 -9.49 -22.08
CA LEU A 763 -11.96 -8.57 -21.29
C LEU A 763 -13.44 -8.79 -21.61
N THR A 764 -14.24 -9.08 -20.58
CA THR A 764 -15.70 -9.10 -20.62
C THR A 764 -16.24 -7.89 -19.86
N PHE A 765 -17.16 -7.16 -20.49
CA PHE A 765 -17.95 -6.09 -19.90
C PHE A 765 -19.38 -6.19 -20.44
N SER A 766 -20.28 -6.82 -19.69
CA SER A 766 -21.62 -7.14 -20.20
C SER A 766 -22.71 -7.14 -19.13
N ASN A 767 -23.97 -7.00 -19.54
CA ASN A 767 -25.14 -7.07 -18.66
C ASN A 767 -25.10 -6.06 -17.50
N ASN A 768 -24.35 -4.98 -17.64
CA ASN A 768 -24.29 -3.92 -16.63
C ASN A 768 -25.45 -2.94 -16.85
N SER A 769 -26.27 -2.74 -15.84
CA SER A 769 -27.52 -1.97 -15.94
C SER A 769 -27.42 -0.62 -15.21
N VAL A 770 -28.22 0.34 -15.68
CA VAL A 770 -28.34 1.67 -15.06
C VAL A 770 -29.78 1.91 -14.65
N GLU A 771 -30.00 2.15 -13.37
CA GLU A 771 -31.25 2.63 -12.81
C GLU A 771 -31.13 4.13 -12.50
N ARG A 772 -31.99 4.92 -13.14
CA ARG A 772 -32.11 6.35 -12.90
C ARG A 772 -33.18 6.57 -11.83
N GLU A 773 -32.79 7.06 -10.66
CA GLU A 773 -33.78 7.56 -9.71
C GLU A 773 -34.40 8.84 -10.28
N ALA A 774 -35.73 8.93 -10.27
CA ALA A 774 -36.44 10.14 -10.67
C ALA A 774 -36.01 11.27 -9.73
N LYS A 775 -35.69 12.44 -10.30
CA LYS A 775 -35.52 13.64 -9.48
C LYS A 775 -36.87 13.99 -8.86
N GLU A 776 -37.00 13.84 -7.55
CA GLU A 776 -38.09 14.46 -6.79
C GLU A 776 -37.97 15.99 -6.83
#